data_AF-A0A9J6AE44-F1
#
_entry.id   AF-A0A9J6AE44-F1
#
_cell.length_a   1.000
_cell.length_b   1.000
_cell.length_c   1.000
_cell.angle_alpha   90.00
_cell.angle_beta   90.00
_cell.angle_gamma   90.00
#
_symmetry.space_group_name_H-M   'P 1'
#
loop_
_entity.id
_entity.type
_entity.pdbx_description
1 polymer ?
#
loop_
_entity_poly.entity_id
_entity_poly.type
_entity_poly.pdbx_seq_one_letter_code
_entity_poly.pdbx_strand_id
1 'polypeptide(L)'
;MERTYAFNIEILPLCNIAEMSCWMVTGERQATRIRGLYLKTILRQDIAFLTLKQQQEKSLEECLEILFSFKMHWVKRSWRKCYCKLNNVGKFIQFMSTFVGGFIVAFFKGWLLSIVLMSCIPALVIAGGAMALIMSKMSSRGQVAYAQAGNVVEQTIGAIRTVSAFTGEKLAIDKYDSKLKIACASTVQQGLVSGVGLGTVSLIVFSTYGLAVWYGSKLIIERGYNGGDVINVIMAIMTGGMLQHTKCLRQSIRNADLIAVVNAGKLIEKGTHTELIQDPNGAYSQLVRMQGGNREEENMKNMDLEKVDLTTDLDNNLSRSSSQRLSAMRRSTSQGSSRHSFTLNYTVPGLIGIHEAEIGDEDKQKEDKGSLKKRKNVSIRRLAGLNKPELPYLLLGSLAAIIHGFIFPLFGLLLSTAIKIFFYPPQKLRSESRFWALMYFGLGVVTLLVVPFQNYLFGVAGGKLIERIRSLTFKKVVHQEISWFDDPAHSSGAIGARLSTDASTVRTIMGDALALIVQNIATVVAGLVIAFTANWILALIILLVMPLIGVQGFLQTKMYKGFSADAKVMYEEASQIANDAVGSIRTVASFCAEEKVMDMYQKKCEGPMKQGVKIGIVSGASLGFGSFILYCTNAFCFYIGSVLIQHGLASFGQVFKVFFALTLSAVGVTQSTGMAPDASKAKDSIASIFDILDRKPEIDSSSDVGTTLATVHGVIEFKHVSYRYATSPDVQIFKDLCLTIPSGKTVALVGESGSGKSTVISLIERFYNPESGSIYLDGVEIRQFKLSWLRQQMGLVSQEPVLFNETIRDNIAYSRQGHATEEEIIEAAKSANAHNFISSLPQGYDTSVGERGIQLSGGQKQRIAIARAILKDPKILLLDEATSALDAESERIVQEALDRVMVNRTTVVVAHRLTTIKGADVIAVVKNGVIAEEGRHDALMNIKDGVYASLVALHMTSA
;
A
#
# COMPACT_ATOMS: atom_id res chain seq x y z
N MET A 1 43.04 -0.02 -40.39
CA MET A 1 42.13 -0.79 -39.52
C MET A 1 42.29 -0.42 -38.05
N GLU A 2 43.47 -0.47 -37.44
CA GLU A 2 43.64 -0.19 -35.99
C GLU A 2 43.06 1.16 -35.52
N ARG A 3 43.32 2.26 -36.25
CA ARG A 3 42.70 3.56 -35.96
C ARG A 3 41.17 3.52 -35.92
N THR A 4 40.54 2.67 -36.74
CA THR A 4 39.08 2.51 -36.81
C THR A 4 38.52 1.79 -35.58
N TYR A 5 39.28 0.90 -34.96
CA TYR A 5 38.86 0.20 -33.73
C TYR A 5 39.06 1.06 -32.48
N ALA A 6 40.15 1.81 -32.38
CA ALA A 6 40.37 2.77 -31.29
C ALA A 6 39.26 3.84 -31.25
N PHE A 7 38.90 4.39 -32.42
CA PHE A 7 37.86 5.40 -32.59
C PHE A 7 36.48 4.96 -32.02
N ASN A 8 36.15 3.67 -32.10
CA ASN A 8 34.88 3.15 -31.58
C ASN A 8 34.83 3.04 -30.05
N ILE A 9 35.97 2.82 -29.38
CA ILE A 9 36.04 2.68 -27.92
C ILE A 9 35.86 4.04 -27.23
N GLU A 10 36.31 5.13 -27.86
CA GLU A 10 36.22 6.50 -27.33
C GLU A 10 34.85 7.15 -27.58
N ILE A 11 34.19 6.84 -28.70
CA ILE A 11 32.92 7.48 -29.09
C ILE A 11 31.71 6.90 -28.36
N LEU A 12 31.62 5.57 -28.15
CA LEU A 12 30.46 4.95 -27.47
C LEU A 12 30.15 5.55 -26.09
N PRO A 13 31.15 5.79 -25.21
CA PRO A 13 30.94 6.47 -23.93
C PRO A 13 30.37 7.87 -24.09
N LEU A 14 30.87 8.66 -25.05
CA LEU A 14 30.40 10.02 -25.34
C LEU A 14 28.95 10.01 -25.84
N CYS A 15 28.58 9.04 -26.69
CA CYS A 15 27.19 8.83 -27.11
C CYS A 15 26.26 8.52 -25.92
N ASN A 16 26.66 7.61 -25.02
CA ASN A 16 25.87 7.28 -23.82
C ASN A 16 25.72 8.48 -22.86
N ILE A 17 26.75 9.32 -22.74
CA ILE A 17 26.70 10.57 -21.95
C ILE A 17 25.72 11.56 -22.59
N ALA A 18 25.83 11.77 -23.90
CA ALA A 18 24.98 12.70 -24.65
C ALA A 18 23.52 12.26 -24.64
N GLU A 19 23.23 10.98 -24.90
CA GLU A 19 21.88 10.41 -24.87
C GLU A 19 21.22 10.67 -23.51
N MET A 20 21.84 10.19 -22.43
CA MET A 20 21.27 10.31 -21.08
C MET A 20 21.12 11.77 -20.64
N SER A 21 22.09 12.63 -20.96
CA SER A 21 22.04 14.05 -20.61
C SER A 21 20.92 14.78 -21.37
N CYS A 22 20.84 14.59 -22.70
CA CYS A 22 19.83 15.25 -23.53
C CYS A 22 18.40 14.83 -23.15
N TRP A 23 18.15 13.53 -22.93
CA TRP A 23 16.82 13.04 -22.52
C TRP A 23 16.45 13.51 -21.11
N MET A 24 17.39 13.54 -20.16
CA MET A 24 17.11 14.02 -18.79
C MET A 24 16.84 15.52 -18.76
N VAL A 25 17.68 16.34 -19.41
CA VAL A 25 17.50 17.80 -19.50
C VAL A 25 16.18 18.17 -20.18
N THR A 26 15.84 17.48 -21.28
CA THR A 26 14.58 17.71 -21.99
C THR A 26 13.38 17.29 -21.13
N GLY A 27 13.48 16.14 -20.45
CA GLY A 27 12.45 15.65 -19.53
C GLY A 27 12.15 16.61 -18.39
N GLU A 28 13.18 17.17 -17.74
CA GLU A 28 12.99 18.11 -16.61
C GLU A 28 12.39 19.44 -17.05
N ARG A 29 12.81 19.97 -18.21
CA ARG A 29 12.23 21.20 -18.80
C ARG A 29 10.75 21.01 -19.14
N GLN A 30 10.39 19.88 -19.77
CA GLN A 30 9.00 19.58 -20.11
C GLN A 30 8.15 19.32 -18.86
N ALA A 31 8.67 18.60 -17.87
CA ALA A 31 7.98 18.38 -16.60
C ALA A 31 7.70 19.69 -15.86
N THR A 32 8.69 20.59 -15.78
CA THR A 32 8.54 21.91 -15.17
C THR A 32 7.51 22.75 -15.90
N ARG A 33 7.58 22.82 -17.25
CA ARG A 33 6.62 23.55 -18.08
C ARG A 33 5.19 23.03 -17.91
N ILE A 34 5.00 21.71 -17.92
CA ILE A 34 3.65 21.11 -17.85
C ILE A 34 3.07 21.21 -16.44
N ARG A 35 3.87 21.13 -15.38
CA ARG A 35 3.40 21.44 -14.02
C ARG A 35 2.96 22.90 -13.89
N GLY A 36 3.75 23.84 -14.42
CA GLY A 36 3.39 25.27 -14.44
C GLY A 36 2.08 25.53 -15.21
N LEU A 37 1.93 24.94 -16.39
CA LEU A 37 0.69 25.02 -17.16
C LEU A 37 -0.50 24.39 -16.42
N TYR A 38 -0.32 23.21 -15.82
CA TYR A 38 -1.38 22.50 -15.09
C TYR A 38 -1.87 23.29 -13.88
N LEU A 39 -0.96 23.84 -13.07
CA LEU A 39 -1.32 24.72 -11.96
C LEU A 39 -2.02 25.99 -12.48
N LYS A 40 -1.49 26.63 -13.54
CA LYS A 40 -2.11 27.82 -14.15
C LYS A 40 -3.52 27.56 -14.69
N THR A 41 -3.80 26.36 -15.21
CA THR A 41 -5.14 25.95 -15.62
C THR A 41 -6.08 25.73 -14.43
N ILE A 42 -5.59 25.12 -13.34
CA ILE A 42 -6.36 24.94 -12.10
C ILE A 42 -6.73 26.29 -11.49
N LEU A 43 -5.77 27.21 -11.33
CA LEU A 43 -6.00 28.53 -10.75
C LEU A 43 -6.98 29.39 -11.57
N ARG A 44 -7.24 29.02 -12.84
CA ARG A 44 -8.17 29.68 -13.75
C ARG A 44 -9.48 28.90 -13.98
N GLN A 45 -9.77 27.85 -13.19
CA GLN A 45 -11.08 27.21 -13.21
C GLN A 45 -12.10 28.04 -12.45
N ASP A 46 -13.37 28.00 -12.89
CA ASP A 46 -14.46 28.64 -12.16
C ASP A 46 -14.60 28.08 -10.75
N ILE A 47 -14.89 28.96 -9.79
CA ILE A 47 -15.16 28.57 -8.40
C ILE A 47 -16.36 27.61 -8.34
N ALA A 48 -17.31 27.70 -9.28
CA ALA A 48 -18.40 26.75 -9.43
C ALA A 48 -17.92 25.35 -9.83
N PHE A 49 -16.99 25.20 -10.78
CA PHE A 49 -16.42 23.90 -11.16
C PHE A 49 -15.62 23.26 -10.01
N LEU A 50 -14.88 24.08 -9.25
CA LEU A 50 -14.15 23.64 -8.07
C LEU A 50 -15.09 23.24 -6.93
N THR A 51 -16.15 24.03 -6.69
CA THR A 51 -17.13 23.77 -5.63
C THR A 51 -18.04 22.58 -5.97
N LEU A 52 -18.43 22.38 -7.24
CA LEU A 52 -19.16 21.19 -7.67
C LEU A 52 -18.36 19.91 -7.43
N LYS A 53 -17.05 19.92 -7.72
CA LYS A 53 -16.19 18.77 -7.36
C LYS A 53 -16.08 18.57 -5.86
N GLN A 54 -15.97 19.66 -5.10
CA GLN A 54 -15.95 19.68 -3.64
C GLN A 54 -17.28 19.23 -3.00
N GLN A 55 -18.40 19.26 -3.73
CA GLN A 55 -19.69 18.71 -3.30
C GLN A 55 -19.92 17.26 -3.76
N GLN A 56 -19.25 16.81 -4.84
CA GLN A 56 -19.44 15.47 -5.40
C GLN A 56 -18.55 14.40 -4.72
N GLU A 57 -17.49 14.80 -4.02
CA GLU A 57 -16.72 13.95 -3.11
C GLU A 57 -17.07 14.34 -1.66
N LYS A 58 -17.58 13.39 -0.87
CA LYS A 58 -18.41 13.67 0.33
C LYS A 58 -17.67 14.19 1.57
N SER A 59 -16.37 14.46 1.48
CA SER A 59 -15.60 15.08 2.56
C SER A 59 -14.72 16.20 1.99
N LEU A 60 -14.67 17.31 2.72
CA LEU A 60 -13.94 18.51 2.31
C LEU A 60 -12.42 18.27 2.29
N GLU A 61 -11.95 17.36 3.15
CA GLU A 61 -10.55 16.96 3.33
C GLU A 61 -10.13 15.93 2.28
N GLU A 62 -10.87 14.83 2.07
CA GLU A 62 -10.52 13.89 0.99
C GLU A 62 -10.63 14.57 -0.38
N CYS A 63 -11.55 15.52 -0.62
CA CYS A 63 -11.60 16.16 -1.95
C CYS A 63 -10.34 17.01 -2.23
N LEU A 64 -9.80 17.69 -1.22
CA LEU A 64 -8.53 18.42 -1.34
C LEU A 64 -7.33 17.46 -1.46
N GLU A 65 -7.29 16.38 -0.68
CA GLU A 65 -6.30 15.32 -0.87
C GLU A 65 -6.42 14.62 -2.23
N ILE A 66 -7.61 14.34 -2.73
CA ILE A 66 -7.85 13.60 -3.98
C ILE A 66 -7.49 14.48 -5.20
N LEU A 67 -7.83 15.77 -5.18
CA LEU A 67 -7.37 16.70 -6.21
C LEU A 67 -5.88 17.07 -6.10
N PHE A 68 -5.28 17.13 -4.90
CA PHE A 68 -3.90 17.60 -4.71
C PHE A 68 -2.91 16.52 -4.31
N SER A 69 -3.08 15.77 -3.22
CA SER A 69 -2.25 14.58 -2.99
C SER A 69 -2.46 13.58 -4.12
N PHE A 70 -3.62 12.94 -4.31
CA PHE A 70 -3.78 11.90 -5.31
C PHE A 70 -3.46 12.37 -6.73
N LYS A 71 -3.85 13.58 -7.16
CA LYS A 71 -3.51 14.04 -8.52
C LYS A 71 -2.10 14.61 -8.66
N MET A 72 -1.50 15.25 -7.65
CA MET A 72 -0.08 15.66 -7.71
C MET A 72 0.88 14.49 -7.37
N HIS A 73 0.41 13.45 -6.71
CA HIS A 73 1.06 12.15 -6.44
C HIS A 73 0.85 11.20 -7.61
N TRP A 74 -0.26 11.26 -8.37
CA TRP A 74 -0.34 10.73 -9.74
C TRP A 74 0.50 11.57 -10.69
N VAL A 75 0.69 12.87 -10.50
CA VAL A 75 1.78 13.57 -11.19
C VAL A 75 3.12 13.01 -10.71
N LYS A 76 3.41 12.87 -9.41
CA LYS A 76 4.68 12.33 -8.89
C LYS A 76 4.94 10.88 -9.35
N ARG A 77 3.94 10.00 -9.44
CA ARG A 77 4.02 8.58 -9.88
C ARG A 77 3.87 8.40 -11.38
N SER A 78 2.89 9.04 -12.03
CA SER A 78 2.69 8.98 -13.48
C SER A 78 3.73 9.82 -14.22
N TRP A 79 4.26 10.89 -13.62
CA TRP A 79 5.49 11.56 -14.09
C TRP A 79 6.77 10.91 -13.62
N ARG A 80 6.90 10.24 -12.46
CA ARG A 80 8.06 9.33 -12.28
C ARG A 80 8.01 8.22 -13.35
N LYS A 81 6.82 7.72 -13.72
CA LYS A 81 6.61 6.84 -14.90
C LYS A 81 6.84 7.55 -16.24
N CYS A 82 6.57 8.85 -16.39
CA CYS A 82 6.77 9.62 -17.64
C CYS A 82 8.24 10.00 -17.85
N TYR A 83 8.92 10.43 -16.79
CA TYR A 83 10.35 10.66 -16.65
C TYR A 83 11.15 9.37 -16.83
N CYS A 84 10.73 8.28 -16.16
CA CYS A 84 11.22 6.96 -16.49
C CYS A 84 10.89 6.59 -17.95
N LYS A 85 9.73 6.96 -18.51
CA LYS A 85 9.44 6.76 -19.94
C LYS A 85 10.39 7.56 -20.84
N LEU A 86 10.74 8.80 -20.56
CA LEU A 86 11.69 9.60 -21.36
C LEU A 86 13.12 8.98 -21.33
N ASN A 87 13.60 8.58 -20.15
CA ASN A 87 14.85 7.80 -20.03
C ASN A 87 14.74 6.43 -20.73
N ASN A 88 13.58 5.77 -20.60
CA ASN A 88 13.29 4.53 -21.32
C ASN A 88 13.05 4.75 -22.83
N VAL A 89 12.82 5.97 -23.32
CA VAL A 89 12.68 6.26 -24.76
C VAL A 89 14.06 6.27 -25.40
N GLY A 90 15.06 6.90 -24.76
CA GLY A 90 16.47 6.74 -25.15
C GLY A 90 16.85 5.26 -25.21
N LYS A 91 16.66 4.54 -24.09
CA LYS A 91 16.93 3.09 -24.03
C LYS A 91 16.10 2.25 -25.00
N PHE A 92 14.86 2.64 -25.30
CA PHE A 92 14.02 1.95 -26.30
C PHE A 92 14.58 2.17 -27.70
N ILE A 93 15.01 3.38 -28.05
CA ILE A 93 15.69 3.67 -29.31
C ILE A 93 17.02 2.91 -29.38
N GLN A 94 17.79 2.88 -28.29
CA GLN A 94 19.03 2.10 -28.17
C GLN A 94 18.77 0.59 -28.39
N PHE A 95 17.76 0.01 -27.73
CA PHE A 95 17.41 -1.40 -27.89
C PHE A 95 16.81 -1.71 -29.25
N MET A 96 16.01 -0.82 -29.84
CA MET A 96 15.48 -0.98 -31.19
C MET A 96 16.59 -0.89 -32.25
N SER A 97 17.53 0.04 -32.08
CA SER A 97 18.73 0.15 -32.91
C SER A 97 19.62 -1.09 -32.78
N THR A 98 19.79 -1.62 -31.56
CA THR A 98 20.55 -2.86 -31.30
C THR A 98 19.85 -4.09 -31.90
N PHE A 99 18.51 -4.15 -31.83
CA PHE A 99 17.70 -5.18 -32.48
C PHE A 99 17.88 -5.13 -33.99
N VAL A 100 17.57 -4.00 -34.64
CA VAL A 100 17.67 -3.83 -36.10
C VAL A 100 19.11 -4.04 -36.59
N GLY A 101 20.10 -3.44 -35.92
CA GLY A 101 21.52 -3.62 -36.24
C GLY A 101 22.00 -5.06 -36.08
N GLY A 102 21.57 -5.75 -35.02
CA GLY A 102 21.85 -7.17 -34.81
C GLY A 102 21.32 -8.04 -35.94
N PHE A 103 20.08 -7.81 -36.39
CA PHE A 103 19.52 -8.52 -37.55
C PHE A 103 20.25 -8.17 -38.86
N ILE A 104 20.56 -6.90 -39.12
CA ILE A 104 21.31 -6.49 -40.33
C ILE A 104 22.68 -7.19 -40.39
N VAL A 105 23.43 -7.19 -39.29
CA VAL A 105 24.74 -7.87 -39.21
C VAL A 105 24.59 -9.38 -39.40
N ALA A 106 23.57 -10.00 -38.80
CA ALA A 106 23.31 -11.43 -38.95
C ALA A 106 22.96 -11.82 -40.40
N PHE A 107 22.05 -11.10 -41.06
CA PHE A 107 21.69 -11.36 -42.45
C PHE A 107 22.86 -11.14 -43.41
N PHE A 108 23.69 -10.10 -43.19
CA PHE A 108 24.88 -9.84 -43.99
C PHE A 108 25.97 -10.90 -43.81
N LYS A 109 26.14 -11.45 -42.59
CA LYS A 109 27.14 -12.49 -42.29
C LYS A 109 26.70 -13.91 -42.62
N GLY A 110 25.40 -14.21 -42.58
CA GLY A 110 24.89 -15.56 -42.81
C GLY A 110 23.38 -15.63 -42.79
N TRP A 111 22.74 -15.26 -43.90
CA TRP A 111 21.29 -15.25 -44.05
C TRP A 111 20.62 -16.62 -43.81
N LEU A 112 21.23 -17.73 -44.25
CA LEU A 112 20.70 -19.09 -44.06
C LEU A 112 20.57 -19.46 -42.58
N LEU A 113 21.61 -19.21 -41.78
CA LEU A 113 21.59 -19.44 -40.34
C LEU A 113 20.61 -18.48 -39.64
N SER A 114 20.55 -17.23 -40.12
CA SER A 114 19.66 -16.21 -39.56
C SER A 114 18.18 -16.58 -39.68
N ILE A 115 17.73 -17.06 -40.84
CA ILE A 115 16.35 -17.52 -41.04
C ILE A 115 15.99 -18.68 -40.10
N VAL A 116 16.90 -19.65 -39.94
CA VAL A 116 16.67 -20.79 -39.03
C VAL A 116 16.51 -20.34 -37.58
N LEU A 117 17.33 -19.40 -37.11
CA LEU A 117 17.22 -18.88 -35.74
C LEU A 117 16.00 -17.96 -35.54
N MET A 118 15.53 -17.28 -36.59
CA MET A 118 14.27 -16.52 -36.52
C MET A 118 13.03 -17.41 -36.30
N SER A 119 13.07 -18.69 -36.69
CA SER A 119 11.94 -19.61 -36.45
C SER A 119 11.61 -19.82 -34.96
N CYS A 120 12.57 -19.56 -34.06
CA CYS A 120 12.37 -19.68 -32.61
C CYS A 120 11.72 -18.43 -31.97
N ILE A 121 11.71 -17.29 -32.67
CA ILE A 121 11.20 -16.02 -32.13
C ILE A 121 9.68 -16.08 -31.85
N PRO A 122 8.81 -16.59 -32.74
CA PRO A 122 7.39 -16.73 -32.46
C PRO A 122 7.10 -17.58 -31.21
N ALA A 123 7.83 -18.68 -31.01
CA ALA A 123 7.68 -19.53 -29.83
C ALA A 123 8.05 -18.78 -28.53
N LEU A 124 9.13 -18.00 -28.56
CA LEU A 124 9.57 -17.18 -27.43
C LEU A 124 8.56 -16.05 -27.11
N VAL A 125 7.99 -15.41 -28.14
CA VAL A 125 6.93 -14.40 -27.99
C VAL A 125 5.65 -15.01 -27.41
N ILE A 126 5.22 -16.17 -27.91
CA ILE A 126 4.02 -16.88 -27.39
C ILE A 126 4.22 -17.29 -25.94
N ALA A 127 5.37 -17.90 -25.58
CA ALA A 127 5.67 -18.31 -24.21
C ALA A 127 5.74 -17.11 -23.25
N GLY A 128 6.43 -16.03 -23.64
CA GLY A 128 6.51 -14.80 -22.85
C GLY A 128 5.17 -14.08 -22.70
N GLY A 129 4.35 -14.04 -23.77
CA GLY A 129 3.01 -13.47 -23.75
C GLY A 129 2.05 -14.25 -22.85
N ALA A 130 2.03 -15.58 -22.98
CA ALA A 130 1.24 -16.46 -22.11
C ALA A 130 1.65 -16.31 -20.63
N MET A 131 2.95 -16.32 -20.33
CA MET A 131 3.47 -16.05 -19.00
C MET A 131 2.97 -14.71 -18.46
N ALA A 132 3.06 -13.63 -19.23
CA ALA A 132 2.65 -12.29 -18.80
C ALA A 132 1.14 -12.19 -18.51
N LEU A 133 0.30 -12.82 -19.34
CA LEU A 133 -1.16 -12.84 -19.16
C LEU A 133 -1.57 -13.64 -17.92
N ILE A 134 -1.03 -14.86 -17.76
CA ILE A 134 -1.35 -15.72 -16.61
C ILE A 134 -0.83 -15.08 -15.31
N MET A 135 0.39 -14.53 -15.33
CA MET A 135 0.97 -13.79 -14.20
C MET A 135 0.09 -12.60 -13.77
N SER A 136 -0.39 -11.80 -14.74
CA SER A 136 -1.27 -10.66 -14.46
C SER A 136 -2.59 -11.11 -13.79
N LYS A 137 -3.21 -12.18 -14.31
CA LYS A 137 -4.44 -12.77 -13.77
C LYS A 137 -4.24 -13.34 -12.35
N MET A 138 -3.11 -14.01 -12.11
CA MET A 138 -2.77 -14.56 -10.79
C MET A 138 -2.45 -13.47 -9.76
N SER A 139 -1.69 -12.44 -10.15
CA SER A 139 -1.37 -11.30 -9.28
C SER A 139 -2.63 -10.53 -8.89
N SER A 140 -3.59 -10.36 -9.82
CA SER A 140 -4.89 -9.73 -9.53
C SER A 140 -5.71 -10.56 -8.52
N ARG A 141 -5.78 -11.88 -8.69
CA ARG A 141 -6.44 -12.78 -7.72
C ARG A 141 -5.83 -12.69 -6.33
N GLY A 142 -4.50 -12.66 -6.23
CA GLY A 142 -3.78 -12.50 -4.95
C GLY A 142 -4.08 -11.16 -4.27
N GLN A 143 -4.15 -10.07 -5.04
CA GLN A 143 -4.54 -8.75 -4.52
C GLN A 143 -5.98 -8.71 -4.03
N VAL A 144 -6.93 -9.29 -4.76
CA VAL A 144 -8.35 -9.36 -4.34
C VAL A 144 -8.51 -10.22 -3.06
N ALA A 145 -7.83 -11.37 -3.00
CA ALA A 145 -7.84 -12.22 -1.80
C ALA A 145 -7.26 -11.48 -0.57
N TYR A 146 -6.18 -10.71 -0.75
CA TYR A 146 -5.64 -9.91 0.34
C TYR A 146 -6.52 -8.71 0.71
N ALA A 147 -7.16 -8.03 -0.26
CA ALA A 147 -8.10 -6.95 0.01
C ALA A 147 -9.29 -7.40 0.87
N GLN A 148 -9.75 -8.66 0.72
CA GLN A 148 -10.74 -9.24 1.63
C GLN A 148 -10.25 -9.33 3.08
N ALA A 149 -8.99 -9.71 3.31
CA ALA A 149 -8.38 -9.72 4.63
C ALA A 149 -8.17 -8.29 5.17
N GLY A 150 -7.81 -7.33 4.29
CA GLY A 150 -7.71 -5.91 4.61
C GLY A 150 -9.00 -5.32 5.18
N ASN A 151 -10.15 -5.57 4.54
CA ASN A 151 -11.44 -5.08 5.04
C ASN A 151 -11.74 -5.58 6.47
N VAL A 152 -11.31 -6.80 6.83
CA VAL A 152 -11.50 -7.34 8.19
C VAL A 152 -10.67 -6.55 9.21
N VAL A 153 -9.42 -6.22 8.87
CA VAL A 153 -8.55 -5.38 9.72
C VAL A 153 -9.18 -3.99 9.90
N GLU A 154 -9.58 -3.36 8.81
CA GLU A 154 -10.15 -2.02 8.77
C GLU A 154 -11.43 -1.91 9.61
N GLN A 155 -12.36 -2.87 9.44
CA GLN A 155 -13.59 -2.96 10.24
C GLN A 155 -13.31 -3.25 11.72
N THR A 156 -12.39 -4.17 12.02
CA THR A 156 -12.08 -4.54 13.42
C THR A 156 -11.44 -3.37 14.16
N ILE A 157 -10.54 -2.63 13.52
CA ILE A 157 -9.83 -1.51 14.14
C ILE A 157 -10.71 -0.25 14.17
N GLY A 158 -11.45 0.05 13.10
CA GLY A 158 -12.42 1.15 13.10
C GLY A 158 -13.52 0.97 14.16
N ALA A 159 -13.89 -0.28 14.46
CA ALA A 159 -14.86 -0.63 15.50
C ALA A 159 -14.23 -1.13 16.81
N ILE A 160 -12.94 -0.84 17.09
CA ILE A 160 -12.19 -1.55 18.15
C ILE A 160 -12.80 -1.44 19.55
N ARG A 161 -13.46 -0.31 19.87
CA ARG A 161 -14.20 -0.13 21.14
C ARG A 161 -15.37 -1.12 21.23
N THR A 162 -16.13 -1.30 20.16
CA THR A 162 -17.21 -2.30 20.05
C THR A 162 -16.66 -3.72 20.14
N VAL A 163 -15.60 -4.04 19.39
CA VAL A 163 -14.94 -5.37 19.44
C VAL A 163 -14.51 -5.70 20.87
N SER A 164 -13.90 -4.72 21.56
CA SER A 164 -13.40 -4.84 22.93
C SER A 164 -14.51 -5.02 23.98
N ALA A 165 -15.62 -4.27 23.88
CA ALA A 165 -16.78 -4.37 24.78
C ALA A 165 -17.49 -5.73 24.69
N PHE A 166 -17.53 -6.32 23.49
CA PHE A 166 -18.18 -7.61 23.25
C PHE A 166 -17.21 -8.81 23.29
N THR A 167 -15.93 -8.61 23.64
CA THR A 167 -14.89 -9.66 23.71
C THR A 167 -14.69 -10.43 22.39
N GLY A 168 -14.83 -9.71 21.27
CA GLY A 168 -14.81 -10.25 19.92
C GLY A 168 -13.41 -10.39 19.29
N GLU A 169 -12.33 -10.09 20.02
CA GLU A 169 -10.95 -10.08 19.50
C GLU A 169 -10.57 -11.43 18.88
N LYS A 170 -10.95 -12.54 19.52
CA LYS A 170 -10.65 -13.90 19.04
C LYS A 170 -11.35 -14.22 17.72
N LEU A 171 -12.64 -13.86 17.60
CA LEU A 171 -13.42 -14.06 16.37
C LEU A 171 -12.83 -13.26 15.20
N ALA A 172 -12.39 -12.03 15.45
CA ALA A 172 -11.71 -11.20 14.46
C ALA A 172 -10.39 -11.83 13.98
N ILE A 173 -9.57 -12.38 14.89
CA ILE A 173 -8.33 -13.09 14.55
C ILE A 173 -8.62 -14.33 13.69
N ASP A 174 -9.54 -15.18 14.10
CA ASP A 174 -9.87 -16.43 13.38
C ASP A 174 -10.41 -16.13 11.96
N LYS A 175 -11.23 -15.06 11.82
CA LYS A 175 -11.73 -14.56 10.54
C LYS A 175 -10.60 -14.01 9.65
N TYR A 176 -9.66 -13.26 10.22
CA TYR A 176 -8.50 -12.73 9.50
C TYR A 176 -7.56 -13.85 9.02
N ASP A 177 -7.22 -14.80 9.90
CA ASP A 177 -6.37 -15.96 9.57
C ASP A 177 -6.98 -16.84 8.48
N SER A 178 -8.31 -17.03 8.49
CA SER A 178 -9.04 -17.72 7.42
C SER A 178 -8.86 -17.03 6.05
N LYS A 179 -8.99 -15.70 6.00
CA LYS A 179 -8.77 -14.92 4.77
C LYS A 179 -7.29 -14.88 4.35
N LEU A 180 -6.36 -14.84 5.30
CA LEU A 180 -4.92 -14.88 5.02
C LEU A 180 -4.48 -16.17 4.33
N LYS A 181 -5.02 -17.34 4.73
CA LYS A 181 -4.71 -18.64 4.10
C LYS A 181 -5.02 -18.65 2.60
N ILE A 182 -6.14 -18.02 2.19
CA ILE A 182 -6.55 -17.90 0.78
C ILE A 182 -5.54 -17.01 0.01
N ALA A 183 -5.14 -15.88 0.59
CA ALA A 183 -4.13 -15.00 0.00
C ALA A 183 -2.75 -15.68 -0.11
N CYS A 184 -2.35 -16.43 0.93
CA CYS A 184 -1.12 -17.22 0.95
C CYS A 184 -1.10 -18.25 -0.20
N ALA A 185 -2.15 -19.06 -0.34
CA ALA A 185 -2.30 -20.04 -1.40
C ALA A 185 -2.19 -19.42 -2.82
N SER A 186 -2.86 -18.29 -3.05
CA SER A 186 -2.76 -17.56 -4.32
C SER A 186 -1.33 -17.09 -4.62
N THR A 187 -0.58 -16.69 -3.59
CA THR A 187 0.80 -16.20 -3.76
C THR A 187 1.80 -17.35 -4.01
N VAL A 188 1.55 -18.55 -3.46
CA VAL A 188 2.31 -19.77 -3.80
C VAL A 188 2.08 -20.17 -5.26
N GLN A 189 0.82 -20.16 -5.71
CA GLN A 189 0.48 -20.43 -7.12
C GLN A 189 1.12 -19.42 -8.07
N GLN A 190 1.17 -18.13 -7.69
CA GLN A 190 1.86 -17.10 -8.47
C GLN A 190 3.37 -17.40 -8.62
N GLY A 191 4.04 -17.85 -7.55
CA GLY A 191 5.44 -18.27 -7.60
C GLY A 191 5.69 -19.44 -8.56
N LEU A 192 4.84 -20.47 -8.50
CA LEU A 192 4.90 -21.62 -9.42
C LEU A 192 4.72 -21.19 -10.88
N VAL A 193 3.69 -20.38 -11.18
CA VAL A 193 3.44 -19.84 -12.53
C VAL A 193 4.61 -19.00 -13.03
N SER A 194 5.22 -18.19 -12.16
CA SER A 194 6.43 -17.41 -12.48
C SER A 194 7.55 -18.33 -12.95
N GLY A 195 7.84 -19.37 -12.16
CA GLY A 195 8.94 -20.28 -12.44
C GLY A 195 8.71 -21.16 -13.68
N VAL A 196 7.47 -21.61 -13.94
CA VAL A 196 7.12 -22.34 -15.18
C VAL A 196 7.27 -21.44 -16.40
N GLY A 197 6.83 -20.18 -16.33
CA GLY A 197 7.02 -19.22 -17.41
C GLY A 197 8.49 -18.96 -17.73
N LEU A 198 9.29 -18.66 -16.71
CA LEU A 198 10.73 -18.46 -16.83
C LEU A 198 11.45 -19.71 -17.37
N GLY A 199 11.16 -20.89 -16.81
CA GLY A 199 11.75 -22.16 -17.24
C GLY A 199 11.42 -22.51 -18.70
N THR A 200 10.18 -22.24 -19.15
CA THR A 200 9.74 -22.45 -20.55
C THR A 200 10.48 -21.52 -21.50
N VAL A 201 10.58 -20.24 -21.15
CA VAL A 201 11.37 -19.24 -21.90
C VAL A 201 12.83 -19.68 -22.00
N SER A 202 13.46 -20.06 -20.88
CA SER A 202 14.85 -20.50 -20.86
C SER A 202 15.07 -21.78 -21.69
N LEU A 203 14.14 -22.75 -21.66
CA LEU A 203 14.21 -23.93 -22.52
C LEU A 203 14.23 -23.55 -24.01
N ILE A 204 13.36 -22.64 -24.44
CA ILE A 204 13.33 -22.16 -25.85
C ILE A 204 14.66 -21.49 -26.20
N VAL A 205 15.18 -20.62 -25.32
CA VAL A 205 16.47 -19.94 -25.50
C VAL A 205 17.62 -20.96 -25.64
N PHE A 206 17.77 -21.90 -24.71
CA PHE A 206 18.85 -22.90 -24.78
C PHE A 206 18.69 -23.86 -25.97
N SER A 207 17.46 -24.24 -26.32
CA SER A 207 17.18 -25.02 -27.54
C SER A 207 17.59 -24.28 -28.82
N THR A 208 17.41 -22.95 -28.83
CA THR A 208 17.83 -22.09 -29.96
C THR A 208 19.36 -22.10 -30.11
N TYR A 209 20.14 -22.09 -29.02
CA TYR A 209 21.60 -22.27 -29.10
C TYR A 209 22.00 -23.68 -29.55
N GLY A 210 21.31 -24.72 -29.09
CA GLY A 210 21.54 -26.09 -29.56
C GLY A 210 21.33 -26.21 -31.07
N LEU A 211 20.23 -25.65 -31.58
CA LEU A 211 19.93 -25.57 -33.01
C LEU A 211 20.99 -24.75 -33.77
N ALA A 212 21.44 -23.64 -33.20
CA ALA A 212 22.49 -22.79 -33.79
C ALA A 212 23.83 -23.51 -33.95
N VAL A 213 24.27 -24.25 -32.92
CA VAL A 213 25.51 -25.03 -32.96
C VAL A 213 25.41 -26.19 -33.94
N TRP A 214 24.29 -26.92 -33.92
CA TRP A 214 24.07 -28.03 -34.86
C TRP A 214 23.99 -27.55 -36.31
N TYR A 215 23.11 -26.60 -36.63
CA TYR A 215 22.91 -26.13 -38.00
C TYR A 215 24.11 -25.29 -38.50
N GLY A 216 24.73 -24.48 -37.63
CA GLY A 216 25.97 -23.78 -37.93
C GLY A 216 27.10 -24.74 -38.32
N SER A 217 27.28 -25.84 -37.58
CA SER A 217 28.25 -26.89 -37.96
C SER A 217 27.96 -27.53 -39.32
N LYS A 218 26.68 -27.71 -39.66
CA LYS A 218 26.25 -28.25 -40.96
C LYS A 218 26.58 -27.29 -42.11
N LEU A 219 26.38 -25.99 -41.92
CA LEU A 219 26.73 -24.96 -42.91
C LEU A 219 28.25 -24.84 -43.15
N ILE A 220 29.07 -25.03 -42.11
CA ILE A 220 30.53 -25.08 -42.26
C ILE A 220 30.95 -26.25 -43.18
N ILE A 221 30.34 -27.43 -42.99
CA ILE A 221 30.66 -28.64 -43.76
C ILE A 221 30.09 -28.61 -45.18
N GLU A 222 28.83 -28.22 -45.36
CA GLU A 222 28.09 -28.38 -46.63
C GLU A 222 28.05 -27.12 -47.49
N ARG A 223 28.29 -25.93 -46.91
CA ARG A 223 28.14 -24.62 -47.58
C ARG A 223 29.39 -23.75 -47.48
N GLY A 224 30.50 -24.25 -46.91
CA GLY A 224 31.77 -23.54 -46.81
C GLY A 224 31.75 -22.31 -45.89
N TYR A 225 30.84 -22.24 -44.93
CA TYR A 225 30.81 -21.15 -43.95
C TYR A 225 32.06 -21.17 -43.07
N ASN A 226 32.59 -20.00 -42.71
CA ASN A 226 33.65 -19.89 -41.70
C ASN A 226 33.04 -19.95 -40.29
N GLY A 227 33.70 -20.62 -39.34
CA GLY A 227 33.30 -20.65 -37.93
C GLY A 227 33.16 -19.24 -37.33
N GLY A 228 34.00 -18.30 -37.75
CA GLY A 228 33.88 -16.89 -37.35
C GLY A 228 32.56 -16.22 -37.78
N ASP A 229 32.06 -16.51 -38.98
CA ASP A 229 30.80 -15.94 -39.46
C ASP A 229 29.59 -16.58 -38.78
N VAL A 230 29.64 -17.89 -38.50
CA VAL A 230 28.64 -18.58 -37.67
C VAL A 230 28.56 -17.96 -36.27
N ILE A 231 29.71 -17.71 -35.62
CA ILE A 231 29.75 -17.05 -34.31
C ILE A 231 29.17 -15.63 -34.39
N ASN A 232 29.53 -14.84 -35.40
CA ASN A 232 29.00 -13.49 -35.61
C ASN A 232 27.47 -13.49 -35.71
N VAL A 233 26.87 -14.40 -36.49
CA VAL A 233 25.41 -14.52 -36.62
C VAL A 233 24.75 -14.88 -35.28
N ILE A 234 25.31 -15.86 -34.56
CA ILE A 234 24.77 -16.29 -33.26
C ILE A 234 24.81 -15.14 -32.25
N MET A 235 25.93 -14.44 -32.15
CA MET A 235 26.10 -13.34 -31.20
C MET A 235 25.27 -12.10 -31.59
N ALA A 236 25.10 -11.83 -32.89
CA ALA A 236 24.29 -10.71 -33.37
C ALA A 236 22.79 -10.93 -33.13
N ILE A 237 22.26 -12.14 -33.40
CA ILE A 237 20.86 -12.49 -33.12
C ILE A 237 20.61 -12.59 -31.62
N MET A 238 21.56 -13.12 -30.83
CA MET A 238 21.50 -13.09 -29.36
C MET A 238 21.39 -11.65 -28.85
N THR A 239 22.29 -10.77 -29.28
CA THR A 239 22.35 -9.39 -28.80
C THR A 239 21.11 -8.60 -29.23
N GLY A 240 20.61 -8.80 -30.46
CA GLY A 240 19.36 -8.21 -30.92
C GLY A 240 18.13 -8.74 -30.20
N GLY A 241 18.00 -10.06 -30.04
CA GLY A 241 16.81 -10.72 -29.50
C GLY A 241 16.69 -10.73 -27.97
N MET A 242 17.79 -10.87 -27.22
CA MET A 242 17.72 -10.93 -25.75
C MET A 242 17.33 -9.60 -25.09
N LEU A 243 17.52 -8.47 -25.76
CA LEU A 243 17.21 -7.15 -25.19
C LEU A 243 15.70 -6.81 -25.16
N GLN A 244 14.85 -7.61 -25.79
CA GLN A 244 13.38 -7.46 -25.69
C GLN A 244 12.76 -8.10 -24.44
N HIS A 245 13.51 -8.85 -23.64
CA HIS A 245 12.94 -9.81 -22.69
C HIS A 245 12.18 -9.26 -21.47
N THR A 246 12.12 -7.94 -21.24
CA THR A 246 11.53 -7.40 -19.98
C THR A 246 10.48 -6.29 -20.09
N LYS A 247 10.33 -5.52 -21.19
CA LYS A 247 9.47 -4.30 -21.16
C LYS A 247 8.61 -3.97 -22.40
N CYS A 248 8.44 -4.86 -23.38
CA CYS A 248 7.71 -4.50 -24.61
C CYS A 248 6.17 -4.76 -24.60
N LEU A 249 5.63 -5.58 -23.69
CA LEU A 249 4.27 -6.13 -23.78
C LEU A 249 3.30 -5.68 -22.65
N ARG A 250 3.29 -4.37 -22.32
CA ARG A 250 2.25 -3.80 -21.43
C ARG A 250 1.66 -2.46 -21.91
N GLN A 251 1.63 -2.23 -23.22
CA GLN A 251 0.74 -1.27 -23.87
C GLN A 251 0.17 -1.94 -25.14
N SER A 252 -1.01 -1.47 -25.58
CA SER A 252 -1.78 -1.91 -26.77
C SER A 252 -2.93 -2.92 -26.56
N ILE A 253 -3.80 -2.71 -25.55
CA ILE A 253 -5.22 -3.09 -25.71
C ILE A 253 -5.93 -2.10 -26.66
N ARG A 254 -5.55 -0.81 -26.60
CA ARG A 254 -6.16 0.27 -27.39
C ARG A 254 -5.88 0.22 -28.90
N ASN A 255 -4.83 -0.50 -29.30
CA ASN A 255 -4.36 -0.62 -30.68
C ASN A 255 -4.42 -2.08 -31.16
N ALA A 256 -5.29 -2.91 -30.59
CA ALA A 256 -5.49 -4.28 -31.03
C ALA A 256 -6.48 -4.32 -32.21
N ASP A 257 -6.11 -4.99 -33.31
CA ASP A 257 -6.93 -5.08 -34.52
C ASP A 257 -8.26 -5.83 -34.29
N LEU A 258 -8.29 -6.71 -33.29
CA LEU A 258 -9.51 -7.34 -32.79
C LEU A 258 -9.42 -7.51 -31.27
N ILE A 259 -10.45 -7.08 -30.57
CA ILE A 259 -10.66 -7.25 -29.14
C ILE A 259 -11.83 -8.22 -28.97
N ALA A 260 -11.70 -9.15 -28.02
CA ALA A 260 -12.70 -10.17 -27.72
C ALA A 260 -13.00 -10.16 -26.21
N VAL A 261 -14.26 -9.93 -25.83
CA VAL A 261 -14.68 -9.91 -24.42
C VAL A 261 -15.30 -11.25 -24.05
N VAL A 262 -14.77 -11.86 -22.99
CA VAL A 262 -15.18 -13.17 -22.49
C VAL A 262 -15.59 -13.06 -21.04
N ASN A 263 -16.84 -13.39 -20.73
CA ASN A 263 -17.35 -13.52 -19.37
C ASN A 263 -17.82 -14.96 -19.13
N ALA A 264 -17.59 -15.50 -17.94
CA ALA A 264 -17.93 -16.87 -17.54
C ALA A 264 -17.52 -17.99 -18.55
N GLY A 265 -16.51 -17.75 -19.39
CA GLY A 265 -16.03 -18.71 -20.40
C GLY A 265 -16.75 -18.68 -21.76
N LYS A 266 -17.72 -17.77 -21.97
CA LYS A 266 -18.35 -17.53 -23.28
C LYS A 266 -17.89 -16.20 -23.88
N LEU A 267 -17.71 -16.17 -25.20
CA LEU A 267 -17.47 -14.94 -25.96
C LEU A 267 -18.77 -14.13 -26.01
N ILE A 268 -18.72 -12.87 -25.58
CA ILE A 268 -19.87 -11.95 -25.56
C ILE A 268 -19.77 -10.94 -26.71
N GLU A 269 -18.62 -10.29 -26.84
CA GLU A 269 -18.38 -9.24 -27.85
C GLU A 269 -17.07 -9.48 -28.59
N LYS A 270 -17.02 -9.04 -29.86
CA LYS A 270 -15.80 -8.97 -30.67
C LYS A 270 -15.84 -7.74 -31.58
N GLY A 271 -14.73 -7.04 -31.72
CA GLY A 271 -14.62 -5.84 -32.57
C GLY A 271 -13.35 -5.05 -32.29
N THR A 272 -13.14 -3.94 -32.98
CA THR A 272 -12.07 -2.97 -32.71
C THR A 272 -12.37 -2.15 -31.44
N HIS A 273 -11.34 -1.49 -30.88
CA HIS A 273 -11.51 -0.59 -29.72
C HIS A 273 -12.56 0.51 -29.95
N THR A 274 -12.66 1.00 -31.19
CA THR A 274 -13.61 2.05 -31.60
C THR A 274 -15.05 1.54 -31.72
N GLU A 275 -15.25 0.35 -32.30
CA GLU A 275 -16.59 -0.25 -32.41
C GLU A 275 -17.13 -0.65 -31.03
N LEU A 276 -16.30 -1.30 -30.20
CA LEU A 276 -16.71 -1.79 -28.88
C LEU A 276 -16.90 -0.68 -27.82
N ILE A 277 -16.54 0.57 -28.12
CA ILE A 277 -16.85 1.73 -27.29
C ILE A 277 -18.12 2.46 -27.74
N GLN A 278 -18.58 2.25 -28.98
CA GLN A 278 -19.82 2.85 -29.47
C GLN A 278 -21.08 2.26 -28.84
N ASP A 279 -21.02 1.03 -28.33
CA ASP A 279 -22.08 0.47 -27.49
C ASP A 279 -21.82 0.84 -26.01
N PRO A 280 -22.58 1.79 -25.41
CA PRO A 280 -22.38 2.20 -24.01
C PRO A 280 -22.79 1.13 -22.98
N ASN A 281 -23.52 0.09 -23.41
CA ASN A 281 -23.97 -1.03 -22.58
C ASN A 281 -23.16 -2.32 -22.82
N GLY A 282 -22.30 -2.35 -23.84
CA GLY A 282 -21.41 -3.47 -24.14
C GLY A 282 -20.48 -3.81 -22.98
N ALA A 283 -20.23 -5.09 -22.76
CA ALA A 283 -19.31 -5.61 -21.76
C ALA A 283 -17.90 -5.03 -21.91
N TYR A 284 -17.44 -4.70 -23.13
CA TYR A 284 -16.17 -3.99 -23.31
C TYR A 284 -16.19 -2.57 -22.76
N SER A 285 -17.19 -1.76 -23.12
CA SER A 285 -17.27 -0.36 -22.70
C SER A 285 -17.52 -0.26 -21.19
N GLN A 286 -18.32 -1.16 -20.63
CA GLN A 286 -18.48 -1.34 -19.19
C GLN A 286 -17.16 -1.71 -18.50
N LEU A 287 -16.36 -2.65 -19.04
CA LEU A 287 -15.03 -2.97 -18.49
C LEU A 287 -14.05 -1.80 -18.58
N VAL A 288 -14.09 -1.02 -19.66
CA VAL A 288 -13.27 0.20 -19.83
C VAL A 288 -13.71 1.29 -18.84
N ARG A 289 -15.01 1.47 -18.61
CA ARG A 289 -15.58 2.37 -17.60
C ARG A 289 -15.21 1.94 -16.18
N MET A 290 -15.38 0.66 -15.83
CA MET A 290 -14.97 0.08 -14.55
C MET A 290 -13.46 0.22 -14.30
N GLN A 291 -12.62 0.08 -15.33
CA GLN A 291 -11.17 0.32 -15.22
C GLN A 291 -10.80 1.82 -15.17
N GLY A 292 -11.68 2.71 -15.66
CA GLY A 292 -11.54 4.16 -15.56
C GLY A 292 -11.86 4.73 -14.17
N GLY A 293 -12.62 3.98 -13.36
CA GLY A 293 -13.05 4.36 -12.01
C GLY A 293 -14.38 5.12 -12.01
N ASN A 294 -15.30 4.67 -11.16
CA ASN A 294 -16.68 5.16 -11.00
C ASN A 294 -16.80 6.70 -11.07
N ARG A 295 -17.38 7.22 -12.15
CA ARG A 295 -17.79 8.65 -12.21
C ARG A 295 -18.90 9.01 -13.19
N GLU A 296 -19.66 8.04 -13.71
CA GLU A 296 -20.77 8.30 -14.66
C GLU A 296 -22.12 7.65 -14.29
N GLU A 297 -22.24 6.83 -13.23
CA GLU A 297 -23.52 6.20 -12.85
C GLU A 297 -24.46 7.13 -12.03
N GLU A 298 -23.97 8.23 -11.45
CA GLU A 298 -24.85 9.23 -10.82
C GLU A 298 -25.52 10.16 -11.84
N ASN A 299 -24.91 10.38 -13.01
CA ASN A 299 -25.45 11.33 -14.01
C ASN A 299 -26.68 10.80 -14.75
N MET A 300 -26.94 9.48 -14.77
CA MET A 300 -28.15 8.92 -15.40
C MET A 300 -29.37 8.88 -14.46
N LYS A 301 -29.19 8.88 -13.13
CA LYS A 301 -30.35 8.93 -12.21
C LYS A 301 -31.03 10.30 -12.14
N ASN A 302 -30.34 11.37 -12.55
CA ASN A 302 -30.89 12.72 -12.57
C ASN A 302 -31.53 13.11 -13.92
N MET A 303 -31.52 12.25 -14.96
CA MET A 303 -32.14 12.56 -16.26
C MET A 303 -33.55 11.97 -16.45
N ASP A 304 -33.96 10.99 -15.64
CA ASP A 304 -35.28 10.34 -15.76
C ASP A 304 -36.35 10.92 -14.80
N LEU A 305 -36.03 11.99 -14.05
CA LEU A 305 -36.97 12.70 -13.18
C LEU A 305 -37.39 14.09 -13.69
N GLU A 306 -36.89 14.53 -14.85
CA GLU A 306 -37.08 15.90 -15.36
C GLU A 306 -37.99 15.97 -16.61
N LYS A 307 -38.97 15.05 -16.71
CA LYS A 307 -39.86 14.94 -17.88
C LYS A 307 -41.35 14.67 -17.61
N VAL A 308 -41.86 15.02 -16.43
CA VAL A 308 -43.31 15.22 -16.19
C VAL A 308 -43.51 16.40 -15.23
N ASP A 309 -43.62 17.62 -15.75
CA ASP A 309 -44.84 18.43 -15.64
C ASP A 309 -44.70 19.77 -16.38
N LEU A 310 -45.83 20.29 -16.85
CA LEU A 310 -45.93 21.44 -17.76
C LEU A 310 -47.01 22.38 -17.21
N THR A 311 -46.75 23.71 -17.23
CA THR A 311 -47.70 24.81 -16.88
C THR A 311 -48.21 24.82 -15.43
N THR A 312 -48.37 25.93 -14.71
CA THR A 312 -48.26 27.38 -14.98
C THR A 312 -47.54 28.04 -13.76
N ASP A 313 -47.41 29.35 -13.50
CA ASP A 313 -47.99 30.57 -14.09
C ASP A 313 -47.02 31.79 -13.97
N LEU A 314 -47.54 32.99 -14.24
CA LEU A 314 -46.93 34.31 -14.06
C LEU A 314 -46.52 34.63 -12.60
N ASP A 315 -45.38 35.33 -12.41
CA ASP A 315 -45.46 36.80 -12.32
C ASP A 315 -44.14 37.54 -12.63
N ASN A 316 -44.22 38.86 -12.80
CA ASN A 316 -43.42 39.60 -13.78
C ASN A 316 -42.52 40.73 -13.22
N ASN A 317 -41.40 40.95 -13.92
CA ASN A 317 -40.80 42.26 -14.25
C ASN A 317 -40.09 43.18 -13.22
N LEU A 318 -38.83 43.51 -13.58
CA LEU A 318 -38.19 44.85 -13.62
C LEU A 318 -38.02 45.70 -12.31
N SER A 319 -36.99 46.53 -12.12
CA SER A 319 -35.78 46.80 -12.92
C SER A 319 -34.73 47.67 -12.21
N ARG A 320 -33.50 47.66 -12.77
CA ARG A 320 -32.58 48.81 -12.98
C ARG A 320 -32.09 49.69 -11.81
N SER A 321 -30.75 49.74 -11.72
CA SER A 321 -29.91 50.94 -11.51
C SER A 321 -30.00 51.64 -10.13
N SER A 322 -28.96 52.27 -9.60
CA SER A 322 -27.82 52.90 -10.29
C SER A 322 -26.56 52.98 -9.44
N SER A 323 -25.44 53.26 -10.12
CA SER A 323 -24.12 53.51 -9.56
C SER A 323 -24.01 54.81 -8.77
N GLN A 324 -23.20 54.84 -7.71
CA GLN A 324 -22.36 56.00 -7.40
C GLN A 324 -20.97 55.55 -6.88
N ARG A 325 -19.93 55.89 -7.64
CA ARG A 325 -18.55 55.96 -7.16
C ARG A 325 -18.29 57.39 -6.72
N LEU A 326 -17.58 57.59 -5.61
CA LEU A 326 -16.82 58.81 -5.38
C LEU A 326 -15.55 58.50 -4.59
N SER A 327 -14.43 58.90 -5.17
CA SER A 327 -13.08 58.70 -4.65
C SER A 327 -12.41 60.07 -4.49
N ALA A 328 -11.93 60.38 -3.29
CA ALA A 328 -11.09 61.55 -3.03
C ALA A 328 -10.02 61.22 -1.99
N MET A 329 -8.91 61.96 -2.03
CA MET A 329 -7.61 61.53 -1.50
C MET A 329 -6.86 62.74 -0.95
N ARG A 330 -6.30 62.66 0.27
CA ARG A 330 -4.95 63.13 0.69
C ARG A 330 -4.82 63.39 2.22
N ARG A 331 -3.78 62.77 2.80
CA ARG A 331 -2.72 63.28 3.73
C ARG A 331 -3.06 64.52 4.60
N SER A 332 -2.68 64.59 5.89
CA SER A 332 -1.27 64.43 6.35
C SER A 332 -1.03 64.29 7.88
N THR A 333 0.10 63.66 8.22
CA THR A 333 1.04 63.92 9.37
C THR A 333 0.60 63.94 10.85
N SER A 334 1.08 62.90 11.56
CA SER A 334 2.06 62.96 12.68
C SER A 334 1.63 62.86 14.16
N GLN A 335 2.54 62.21 14.92
CA GLN A 335 2.70 62.12 16.39
C GLN A 335 1.72 61.31 17.25
N GLY A 336 2.31 60.48 18.14
CA GLY A 336 2.07 60.70 19.57
C GLY A 336 1.20 59.71 20.35
N SER A 337 1.75 58.56 20.73
CA SER A 337 1.54 57.88 22.03
C SER A 337 0.13 57.70 22.63
N SER A 338 -0.25 56.41 22.69
CA SER A 338 -0.79 55.71 23.87
C SER A 338 -2.28 55.70 24.23
N ARG A 339 -2.73 54.47 24.52
CA ARG A 339 -3.85 53.99 25.35
C ARG A 339 -5.27 53.91 24.77
N HIS A 340 -5.77 52.66 24.84
CA HIS A 340 -7.15 52.17 24.94
C HIS A 340 -8.17 52.60 23.87
N SER A 341 -8.48 51.64 22.99
CA SER A 341 -9.81 51.49 22.39
C SER A 341 -10.27 50.03 22.52
N PHE A 342 -11.57 49.85 22.79
CA PHE A 342 -12.19 48.56 23.07
C PHE A 342 -12.23 47.66 21.83
N THR A 343 -11.90 46.38 22.01
CA THR A 343 -12.12 45.34 20.99
C THR A 343 -13.41 44.58 21.33
N LEU A 344 -14.43 44.70 20.49
CA LEU A 344 -15.60 43.83 20.56
C LEU A 344 -15.23 42.46 19.97
N ASN A 345 -14.93 41.50 20.84
CA ASN A 345 -14.63 40.13 20.42
C ASN A 345 -15.93 39.38 20.09
N TYR A 346 -16.24 39.23 18.81
CA TYR A 346 -17.11 38.16 18.35
C TYR A 346 -16.27 36.88 18.19
N THR A 347 -16.31 36.02 19.21
CA THR A 347 -15.64 34.72 19.20
C THR A 347 -16.37 33.74 18.28
N VAL A 348 -15.80 33.46 17.12
CA VAL A 348 -16.14 32.28 16.32
C VAL A 348 -15.35 31.08 16.89
N PRO A 349 -15.99 29.93 17.19
CA PRO A 349 -15.29 28.76 17.72
C PRO A 349 -14.19 28.24 16.79
N GLY A 350 -13.12 27.71 17.39
CA GLY A 350 -11.87 27.41 16.71
C GLY A 350 -11.96 26.32 15.64
N LEU A 351 -11.28 26.55 14.52
CA LEU A 351 -11.03 25.56 13.49
C LEU A 351 -10.07 24.50 14.04
N ILE A 352 -10.58 23.31 14.37
CA ILE A 352 -9.74 22.17 14.76
C ILE A 352 -9.00 21.68 13.53
N GLY A 353 -7.69 21.93 13.47
CA GLY A 353 -6.85 21.44 12.39
C GLY A 353 -6.60 19.94 12.54
N ILE A 354 -7.28 19.13 11.73
CA ILE A 354 -6.96 17.71 11.59
C ILE A 354 -5.70 17.62 10.72
N HIS A 355 -4.63 17.08 11.31
CA HIS A 355 -3.34 16.94 10.65
C HIS A 355 -3.16 15.49 10.22
N GLU A 356 -3.65 15.13 9.02
CA GLU A 356 -3.37 13.81 8.45
C GLU A 356 -1.90 13.69 8.06
N ALA A 357 -1.19 12.84 8.81
CA ALA A 357 0.23 12.57 8.60
C ALA A 357 0.42 11.46 7.54
N GLU A 358 0.33 11.80 6.25
CA GLU A 358 0.83 10.91 5.19
C GLU A 358 2.34 10.67 5.39
N ILE A 359 2.71 9.39 5.57
CA ILE A 359 4.11 8.96 5.75
C ILE A 359 4.87 9.13 4.43
N GLY A 360 5.50 10.28 4.25
CA GLY A 360 6.54 10.48 3.24
C GLY A 360 7.79 9.65 3.59
N ASP A 361 8.38 8.95 2.60
CA ASP A 361 9.63 8.19 2.77
C ASP A 361 10.68 9.05 3.53
N GLU A 362 11.02 8.67 4.75
CA GLU A 362 11.97 9.42 5.58
C GLU A 362 13.39 9.31 5.03
N ASP A 363 13.89 10.42 4.50
CA ASP A 363 15.30 10.76 4.58
C ASP A 363 15.39 12.26 4.89
N LYS A 364 15.48 12.56 6.20
CA LYS A 364 15.73 13.88 6.83
C LYS A 364 14.66 14.97 6.66
N GLN A 365 13.76 15.07 7.63
CA GLN A 365 13.37 16.38 8.17
C GLN A 365 14.49 16.94 9.06
N LYS A 366 14.53 18.26 9.24
CA LYS A 366 15.51 18.95 10.11
C LYS A 366 15.28 18.56 11.57
N GLU A 367 16.36 18.60 12.35
CA GLU A 367 16.35 18.33 13.78
C GLU A 367 15.38 19.28 14.50
N ASP A 368 14.31 18.72 15.08
CA ASP A 368 13.64 19.34 16.21
C ASP A 368 13.78 18.45 17.45
N LYS A 369 14.11 19.05 18.59
CA LYS A 369 14.70 18.35 19.74
C LYS A 369 13.65 17.99 20.79
N GLY A 370 12.91 16.91 20.55
CA GLY A 370 12.23 16.20 21.64
C GLY A 370 11.05 15.32 21.24
N SER A 371 11.30 14.01 21.02
CA SER A 371 10.36 12.89 21.34
C SER A 371 10.70 11.55 20.67
N LEU A 372 11.56 11.50 19.64
CA LEU A 372 11.90 10.22 18.99
C LEU A 372 12.80 9.32 19.86
N LYS A 373 12.21 8.24 20.40
CA LYS A 373 12.94 7.11 21.00
C LYS A 373 13.99 6.59 20.01
N LYS A 374 15.21 6.34 20.50
CA LYS A 374 16.33 5.75 19.72
C LYS A 374 15.84 4.53 18.92
N ARG A 375 15.82 4.61 17.59
CA ARG A 375 15.48 3.49 16.70
C ARG A 375 16.41 2.32 17.00
N LYS A 376 15.85 1.19 17.43
CA LYS A 376 16.63 -0.01 17.76
C LYS A 376 17.13 -0.66 16.47
N ASN A 377 18.44 -0.91 16.40
CA ASN A 377 18.99 -1.78 15.35
C ASN A 377 18.39 -3.19 15.48
N VAL A 378 17.50 -3.55 14.56
CA VAL A 378 16.82 -4.85 14.59
C VAL A 378 17.77 -5.98 14.20
N SER A 379 17.77 -7.05 14.99
CA SER A 379 18.51 -8.27 14.67
C SER A 379 17.77 -9.14 13.66
N ILE A 380 18.33 -9.27 12.45
CA ILE A 380 17.86 -10.20 11.39
C ILE A 380 17.76 -11.65 11.92
N ARG A 381 18.59 -12.02 12.91
CA ARG A 381 18.56 -13.33 13.58
C ARG A 381 17.20 -13.65 14.21
N ARG A 382 16.47 -12.64 14.70
CA ARG A 382 15.13 -12.82 15.26
C ARG A 382 14.10 -13.15 14.18
N LEU A 383 14.16 -12.45 13.05
CA LEU A 383 13.31 -12.73 11.88
C LEU A 383 13.57 -14.14 11.32
N ALA A 384 14.84 -14.56 11.23
CA ALA A 384 15.19 -15.94 10.90
C ALA A 384 14.61 -16.96 11.91
N GLY A 385 14.51 -16.57 13.19
CA GLY A 385 13.84 -17.35 14.24
C GLY A 385 12.34 -17.59 14.00
N LEU A 386 11.63 -16.65 13.37
CA LEU A 386 10.21 -16.81 13.01
C LEU A 386 9.99 -17.76 11.82
N ASN A 387 11.03 -18.00 11.03
CA ASN A 387 11.03 -18.82 9.81
C ASN A 387 11.49 -20.28 10.08
N LYS A 388 11.68 -20.66 11.35
CA LYS A 388 12.13 -22.01 11.76
C LYS A 388 11.25 -23.16 11.26
N PRO A 389 9.90 -23.11 11.32
CA PRO A 389 9.05 -24.20 10.84
C PRO A 389 9.15 -24.45 9.33
N GLU A 390 9.56 -23.44 8.56
CA GLU A 390 9.69 -23.47 7.11
C GLU A 390 11.13 -23.79 6.64
N LEU A 391 12.06 -24.01 7.59
CA LEU A 391 13.45 -24.39 7.32
C LEU A 391 13.64 -25.53 6.29
N PRO A 392 12.86 -26.65 6.26
CA PRO A 392 13.03 -27.66 5.22
C PRO A 392 12.77 -27.11 3.80
N TYR A 393 11.75 -26.25 3.63
CA TYR A 393 11.47 -25.62 2.33
C TYR A 393 12.58 -24.66 1.91
N LEU A 394 13.18 -23.93 2.87
CA LEU A 394 14.33 -23.05 2.61
C LEU A 394 15.59 -23.84 2.23
N LEU A 395 15.85 -24.99 2.88
CA LEU A 395 17.01 -25.83 2.58
C LEU A 395 16.89 -26.47 1.19
N LEU A 396 15.75 -27.06 0.86
CA LEU A 396 15.50 -27.59 -0.49
C LEU A 396 15.49 -26.46 -1.55
N GLY A 397 14.93 -25.29 -1.20
CA GLY A 397 14.93 -24.12 -2.07
C GLY A 397 16.34 -23.60 -2.34
N SER A 398 17.20 -23.58 -1.32
CA SER A 398 18.61 -23.19 -1.44
C SER A 398 19.39 -24.19 -2.31
N LEU A 399 19.13 -25.49 -2.19
CA LEU A 399 19.71 -26.51 -3.08
C LEU A 399 19.30 -26.27 -4.55
N ALA A 400 18.02 -25.99 -4.81
CA ALA A 400 17.54 -25.64 -6.13
C ALA A 400 18.17 -24.33 -6.66
N ALA A 401 18.33 -23.32 -5.81
CA ALA A 401 18.99 -22.06 -6.16
C ALA A 401 20.49 -22.23 -6.46
N ILE A 402 21.19 -23.16 -5.79
CA ILE A 402 22.58 -23.52 -6.12
C ILE A 402 22.65 -24.13 -7.52
N ILE A 403 21.77 -25.09 -7.83
CA ILE A 403 21.72 -25.72 -9.16
C ILE A 403 21.39 -24.68 -10.24
N HIS A 404 20.47 -23.75 -9.97
CA HIS A 404 20.17 -22.63 -10.87
C HIS A 404 21.35 -21.65 -11.02
N GLY A 405 22.13 -21.41 -9.96
CA GLY A 405 23.36 -20.60 -10.02
C GLY A 405 24.40 -21.17 -10.97
N PHE A 406 24.49 -22.50 -11.08
CA PHE A 406 25.41 -23.15 -12.02
C PHE A 406 25.00 -23.00 -13.50
N ILE A 407 23.77 -22.57 -13.81
CA ILE A 407 23.29 -22.47 -15.20
C ILE A 407 24.06 -21.41 -16.01
N PHE A 408 24.36 -20.24 -15.44
CA PHE A 408 25.12 -19.20 -16.16
C PHE A 408 26.59 -19.59 -16.43
N PRO A 409 27.36 -20.12 -15.46
CA PRO A 409 28.73 -20.60 -15.71
C PRO A 409 28.78 -21.81 -16.65
N LEU A 410 27.83 -22.75 -16.54
CA LEU A 410 27.71 -23.88 -17.47
C LEU A 410 27.38 -23.40 -18.89
N PHE A 411 26.48 -22.43 -19.06
CA PHE A 411 26.20 -21.80 -20.35
C PHE A 411 27.45 -21.16 -20.96
N GLY A 412 28.27 -20.45 -20.15
CA GLY A 412 29.55 -19.91 -20.60
C GLY A 412 30.55 -20.98 -21.04
N LEU A 413 30.61 -22.10 -20.31
CA LEU A 413 31.42 -23.26 -20.69
C LEU A 413 30.94 -23.89 -22.00
N LEU A 414 29.62 -24.08 -22.19
CA LEU A 414 29.05 -24.56 -23.44
C LEU A 414 29.36 -23.62 -24.61
N LEU A 415 29.24 -22.30 -24.42
CA LEU A 415 29.50 -21.29 -25.46
C LEU A 415 30.98 -21.28 -25.88
N SER A 416 31.91 -21.31 -24.93
CA SER A 416 33.34 -21.44 -25.23
C SER A 416 33.69 -22.73 -25.98
N THR A 417 32.98 -23.82 -25.67
CA THR A 417 33.21 -25.13 -26.29
C THR A 417 32.62 -25.20 -27.70
N ALA A 418 31.43 -24.62 -27.92
CA ALA A 418 30.83 -24.44 -29.25
C ALA A 418 31.75 -23.64 -30.19
N ILE A 419 32.33 -22.53 -29.72
CA ILE A 419 33.31 -21.73 -30.46
C ILE A 419 34.53 -22.57 -30.86
N LYS A 420 35.07 -23.39 -29.93
CA LYS A 420 36.21 -24.28 -30.22
C LYS A 420 35.87 -25.31 -31.30
N ILE A 421 34.66 -25.88 -31.28
CA ILE A 421 34.22 -26.95 -32.19
C ILE A 421 34.17 -26.47 -33.64
N PHE A 422 33.76 -25.23 -33.91
CA PHE A 422 33.67 -24.71 -35.27
C PHE A 422 35.02 -24.64 -36.03
N PHE A 423 36.15 -24.86 -35.34
CA PHE A 423 37.48 -24.96 -35.94
C PHE A 423 38.05 -26.39 -35.98
N TYR A 424 37.23 -27.43 -35.69
CA TYR A 424 37.61 -28.83 -35.85
C TYR A 424 37.44 -29.34 -37.29
N PRO A 425 38.20 -30.37 -37.71
CA PRO A 425 38.05 -30.97 -39.03
C PRO A 425 36.66 -31.58 -39.24
N PRO A 426 36.13 -31.63 -40.50
CA PRO A 426 34.72 -31.87 -40.79
C PRO A 426 34.11 -33.13 -40.16
N GLN A 427 34.86 -34.23 -40.15
CA GLN A 427 34.40 -35.51 -39.61
C GLN A 427 34.22 -35.48 -38.09
N LYS A 428 35.13 -34.81 -37.35
CA LYS A 428 35.02 -34.61 -35.90
C LYS A 428 33.93 -33.59 -35.57
N LEU A 429 33.89 -32.47 -36.30
CA LEU A 429 32.87 -31.42 -36.20
C LEU A 429 31.44 -31.98 -36.19
N ARG A 430 31.09 -32.90 -37.11
CA ARG A 430 29.73 -33.50 -37.21
C ARG A 430 29.36 -34.44 -36.05
N SER A 431 30.33 -34.97 -35.32
CA SER A 431 30.08 -35.81 -34.14
C SER A 431 29.90 -34.95 -32.89
N GLU A 432 30.86 -34.05 -32.64
CA GLU A 432 30.87 -33.11 -31.52
C GLU A 432 29.64 -32.19 -31.55
N SER A 433 29.31 -31.58 -32.69
CA SER A 433 28.22 -30.61 -32.77
C SER A 433 26.86 -31.18 -32.38
N ARG A 434 26.61 -32.46 -32.67
CA ARG A 434 25.39 -33.18 -32.22
C ARG A 434 25.38 -33.38 -30.71
N PHE A 435 26.50 -33.82 -30.12
CA PHE A 435 26.62 -34.00 -28.68
C PHE A 435 26.44 -32.67 -27.93
N TRP A 436 27.14 -31.62 -28.33
CA TRP A 436 27.05 -30.32 -27.64
C TRP A 436 25.73 -29.60 -27.87
N ALA A 437 25.08 -29.77 -29.03
CA ALA A 437 23.71 -29.30 -29.24
C ALA A 437 22.69 -29.99 -28.30
N LEU A 438 22.83 -31.30 -28.08
CA LEU A 438 22.03 -32.03 -27.11
C LEU A 438 22.32 -31.56 -25.66
N MET A 439 23.56 -31.18 -25.34
CA MET A 439 23.88 -30.61 -24.02
C MET A 439 23.21 -29.25 -23.78
N TYR A 440 23.08 -28.39 -24.80
CA TYR A 440 22.28 -27.17 -24.70
C TYR A 440 20.79 -27.47 -24.42
N PHE A 441 20.21 -28.43 -25.15
CA PHE A 441 18.83 -28.86 -24.90
C PHE A 441 18.66 -29.43 -23.47
N GLY A 442 19.61 -30.27 -23.03
CA GLY A 442 19.64 -30.81 -21.66
C GLY A 442 19.69 -29.74 -20.58
N LEU A 443 20.53 -28.69 -20.76
CA LEU A 443 20.56 -27.54 -19.85
C LEU A 443 19.20 -26.80 -19.83
N GLY A 444 18.53 -26.69 -20.99
CA GLY A 444 17.17 -26.18 -21.09
C GLY A 444 16.16 -26.99 -20.28
N VAL A 445 16.19 -28.33 -20.38
CA VAL A 445 15.31 -29.22 -19.62
C VAL A 445 15.58 -29.12 -18.11
N VAL A 446 16.85 -29.07 -17.69
CA VAL A 446 17.21 -28.82 -16.27
C VAL A 446 16.66 -27.47 -15.81
N THR A 447 16.77 -26.42 -16.63
CA THR A 447 16.22 -25.09 -16.29
C THR A 447 14.69 -25.14 -16.14
N LEU A 448 13.99 -25.84 -17.04
CA LEU A 448 12.54 -26.02 -16.98
C LEU A 448 12.08 -26.73 -15.69
N LEU A 449 12.89 -27.61 -15.09
CA LEU A 449 12.54 -28.32 -13.86
C LEU A 449 12.97 -27.56 -12.59
N VAL A 450 14.19 -27.02 -12.57
CA VAL A 450 14.79 -26.39 -11.39
C VAL A 450 14.18 -25.02 -11.09
N VAL A 451 13.89 -24.20 -12.10
CA VAL A 451 13.38 -22.83 -11.90
C VAL A 451 11.96 -22.82 -11.29
N PRO A 452 10.98 -23.63 -11.74
CA PRO A 452 9.70 -23.76 -11.04
C PRO A 452 9.85 -24.29 -9.61
N PHE A 453 10.71 -25.29 -9.40
CA PHE A 453 10.91 -25.91 -8.10
C PHE A 453 11.48 -24.92 -7.07
N GLN A 454 12.51 -24.15 -7.45
CA GLN A 454 13.05 -23.05 -6.63
C GLN A 454 11.98 -22.01 -6.29
N ASN A 455 11.27 -21.48 -7.29
CA ASN A 455 10.26 -20.43 -7.08
C ASN A 455 9.06 -20.91 -6.26
N TYR A 456 8.67 -22.17 -6.39
CA TYR A 456 7.63 -22.78 -5.55
C TYR A 456 8.07 -22.87 -4.08
N LEU A 457 9.27 -23.40 -3.80
CA LEU A 457 9.76 -23.58 -2.44
C LEU A 457 9.96 -22.26 -1.68
N PHE A 458 10.61 -21.27 -2.31
CA PHE A 458 10.71 -19.93 -1.73
C PHE A 458 9.35 -19.20 -1.68
N GLY A 459 8.45 -19.48 -2.63
CA GLY A 459 7.06 -18.99 -2.61
C GLY A 459 6.26 -19.50 -1.42
N VAL A 460 6.42 -20.79 -1.05
CA VAL A 460 5.83 -21.41 0.15
C VAL A 460 6.44 -20.85 1.42
N ALA A 461 7.78 -20.79 1.53
CA ALA A 461 8.45 -20.27 2.72
C ALA A 461 8.11 -18.79 2.97
N GLY A 462 8.22 -17.94 1.94
CA GLY A 462 7.84 -16.53 2.02
C GLY A 462 6.33 -16.32 2.22
N GLY A 463 5.48 -17.23 1.71
CA GLY A 463 4.02 -17.21 1.91
C GLY A 463 3.62 -17.49 3.35
N LYS A 464 4.11 -18.60 3.93
CA LYS A 464 3.84 -18.95 5.34
C LYS A 464 4.45 -17.95 6.31
N LEU A 465 5.62 -17.37 6.00
CA LEU A 465 6.23 -16.34 6.83
C LEU A 465 5.39 -15.07 6.87
N ILE A 466 4.91 -14.56 5.72
CA ILE A 466 4.07 -13.35 5.70
C ILE A 466 2.69 -13.59 6.34
N GLU A 467 2.10 -14.77 6.14
CA GLU A 467 0.88 -15.21 6.84
C GLU A 467 1.07 -15.16 8.37
N ARG A 468 2.14 -15.80 8.88
CA ARG A 468 2.46 -15.79 10.32
C ARG A 468 2.75 -14.40 10.86
N ILE A 469 3.51 -13.57 10.14
CA ILE A 469 3.81 -12.20 10.57
C ILE A 469 2.53 -11.38 10.66
N ARG A 470 1.65 -11.45 9.65
CA ARG A 470 0.37 -10.73 9.64
C ARG A 470 -0.55 -11.19 10.76
N SER A 471 -0.72 -12.50 10.91
CA SER A 471 -1.51 -13.13 11.99
C SER A 471 -1.02 -12.69 13.37
N LEU A 472 0.28 -12.84 13.67
CA LEU A 472 0.86 -12.44 14.96
C LEU A 472 0.76 -10.92 15.21
N THR A 473 0.97 -10.10 14.18
CA THR A 473 0.90 -8.63 14.31
C THR A 473 -0.53 -8.18 14.55
N PHE A 474 -1.51 -8.68 13.77
CA PHE A 474 -2.93 -8.38 13.97
C PHE A 474 -3.42 -8.89 15.33
N LYS A 475 -3.05 -10.12 15.72
CA LYS A 475 -3.30 -10.65 17.06
C LYS A 475 -2.70 -9.78 18.16
N LYS A 476 -1.52 -9.17 17.97
CA LYS A 476 -0.95 -8.23 18.94
C LYS A 476 -1.60 -6.85 18.91
N VAL A 477 -2.11 -6.40 17.77
CA VAL A 477 -2.88 -5.14 17.65
C VAL A 477 -4.20 -5.22 18.40
N VAL A 478 -5.04 -6.23 18.16
CA VAL A 478 -6.41 -6.28 18.72
C VAL A 478 -6.46 -6.40 20.25
N HIS A 479 -5.35 -6.79 20.90
CA HIS A 479 -5.23 -6.84 22.36
C HIS A 479 -4.42 -5.66 22.95
N GLN A 480 -4.19 -4.58 22.19
CA GLN A 480 -3.70 -3.32 22.76
C GLN A 480 -4.84 -2.57 23.45
N GLU A 481 -4.53 -1.77 24.47
CA GLU A 481 -5.51 -0.90 25.11
C GLU A 481 -6.03 0.20 24.17
N ILE A 482 -7.25 0.70 24.40
CA ILE A 482 -7.89 1.68 23.50
C ILE A 482 -7.13 3.01 23.46
N SER A 483 -6.45 3.40 24.55
CA SER A 483 -5.53 4.55 24.56
C SER A 483 -4.39 4.45 23.53
N TRP A 484 -4.06 3.26 23.02
CA TRP A 484 -3.09 3.12 21.93
C TRP A 484 -3.69 3.44 20.56
N PHE A 485 -4.98 3.18 20.36
CA PHE A 485 -5.74 3.47 19.14
C PHE A 485 -6.23 4.93 19.04
N ASP A 486 -6.31 5.63 20.17
CA ASP A 486 -6.62 7.07 20.19
C ASP A 486 -5.48 7.94 19.60
N ASP A 487 -4.27 7.39 19.45
CA ASP A 487 -3.14 8.03 18.75
C ASP A 487 -3.36 7.96 17.22
N PRO A 488 -3.39 9.10 16.49
CA PRO A 488 -3.55 9.14 15.03
C PRO A 488 -2.56 8.25 14.25
N ALA A 489 -1.36 8.00 14.79
CA ALA A 489 -0.37 7.11 14.18
C ALA A 489 -0.79 5.63 14.14
N HIS A 490 -1.85 5.26 14.88
CA HIS A 490 -2.40 3.91 14.99
C HIS A 490 -3.84 3.80 14.46
N SER A 491 -4.22 4.68 13.53
CA SER A 491 -5.49 4.59 12.80
C SER A 491 -5.66 3.24 12.06
N SER A 492 -6.91 2.89 11.75
CA SER A 492 -7.26 1.68 10.96
C SER A 492 -6.51 1.63 9.63
N GLY A 493 -6.45 2.77 8.91
CA GLY A 493 -5.68 2.93 7.68
C GLY A 493 -4.17 2.74 7.88
N ALA A 494 -3.59 3.36 8.91
CA ALA A 494 -2.16 3.23 9.20
C ALA A 494 -1.76 1.79 9.54
N ILE A 495 -2.55 1.08 10.36
CA ILE A 495 -2.28 -0.32 10.72
C ILE A 495 -2.54 -1.25 9.52
N GLY A 496 -3.59 -1.00 8.75
CA GLY A 496 -3.86 -1.70 7.48
C GLY A 496 -2.69 -1.55 6.50
N ALA A 497 -2.10 -0.36 6.42
CA ALA A 497 -0.91 -0.09 5.60
C ALA A 497 0.34 -0.83 6.12
N ARG A 498 0.58 -0.90 7.44
CA ARG A 498 1.68 -1.70 8.02
C ARG A 498 1.49 -3.21 7.75
N LEU A 499 0.30 -3.76 8.01
CA LEU A 499 -0.02 -5.17 7.74
C LEU A 499 0.04 -5.51 6.23
N SER A 500 -0.30 -4.56 5.36
CA SER A 500 -0.21 -4.72 3.90
C SER A 500 1.24 -4.59 3.40
N THR A 501 1.81 -3.39 3.53
CA THR A 501 3.04 -2.95 2.87
C THR A 501 4.27 -3.44 3.60
N ASP A 502 4.40 -3.18 4.91
CA ASP A 502 5.59 -3.59 5.67
C ASP A 502 5.73 -5.11 5.70
N ALA A 503 4.64 -5.86 5.91
CA ALA A 503 4.70 -7.32 5.84
C ALA A 503 5.14 -7.83 4.45
N SER A 504 4.79 -7.10 3.38
CA SER A 504 5.18 -7.47 2.01
C SER A 504 6.66 -7.22 1.71
N THR A 505 7.27 -6.16 2.24
CA THR A 505 8.72 -5.92 2.06
C THR A 505 9.55 -6.98 2.80
N VAL A 506 9.09 -7.43 3.98
CA VAL A 506 9.72 -8.55 4.71
C VAL A 506 9.72 -9.84 3.88
N ARG A 507 8.59 -10.15 3.23
CA ARG A 507 8.48 -11.30 2.31
C ARG A 507 9.50 -11.22 1.18
N THR A 508 9.62 -10.07 0.50
CA THR A 508 10.53 -9.89 -0.64
C THR A 508 11.97 -10.25 -0.29
N ILE A 509 12.42 -9.97 0.94
CA ILE A 509 13.77 -10.33 1.37
C ILE A 509 13.90 -11.82 1.69
N MET A 510 12.97 -12.37 2.46
CA MET A 510 13.09 -13.75 2.99
C MET A 510 12.75 -14.83 1.95
N GLY A 511 11.97 -14.49 0.91
CA GLY A 511 11.72 -15.32 -0.27
C GLY A 511 12.68 -14.98 -1.40
N ASP A 512 12.32 -13.95 -2.18
CA ASP A 512 12.90 -13.69 -3.50
C ASP A 512 14.39 -13.27 -3.42
N ALA A 513 14.74 -12.36 -2.49
CA ALA A 513 16.12 -11.90 -2.36
C ALA A 513 17.05 -13.00 -1.81
N LEU A 514 16.60 -13.80 -0.84
CA LEU A 514 17.36 -14.93 -0.31
C LEU A 514 17.67 -15.95 -1.41
N ALA A 515 16.68 -16.27 -2.24
CA ALA A 515 16.85 -17.15 -3.40
C ALA A 515 17.91 -16.60 -4.38
N LEU A 516 17.87 -15.30 -4.68
CA LEU A 516 18.82 -14.65 -5.58
C LEU A 516 20.24 -14.55 -4.99
N ILE A 517 20.37 -14.32 -3.67
CA ILE A 517 21.66 -14.28 -2.98
C ILE A 517 22.35 -15.65 -3.04
N VAL A 518 21.62 -16.73 -2.70
CA VAL A 518 22.15 -18.10 -2.77
C VAL A 518 22.53 -18.45 -4.21
N GLN A 519 21.67 -18.11 -5.18
CA GLN A 519 21.95 -18.29 -6.60
C GLN A 519 23.26 -17.59 -7.00
N ASN A 520 23.43 -16.31 -6.67
CA ASN A 520 24.59 -15.53 -7.11
C ASN A 520 25.90 -15.93 -6.43
N ILE A 521 25.86 -16.39 -5.17
CA ILE A 521 27.02 -17.01 -4.53
C ILE A 521 27.44 -18.27 -5.32
N ALA A 522 26.49 -19.15 -5.66
CA ALA A 522 26.76 -20.35 -6.46
C ALA A 522 27.26 -20.01 -7.88
N THR A 523 26.68 -19.01 -8.54
CA THR A 523 27.13 -18.47 -9.84
C THR A 523 28.59 -18.03 -9.78
N VAL A 524 28.95 -17.18 -8.81
CA VAL A 524 30.32 -16.65 -8.67
C VAL A 524 31.32 -17.77 -8.37
N VAL A 525 31.00 -18.67 -7.44
CA VAL A 525 31.88 -19.79 -7.08
C VAL A 525 32.12 -20.70 -8.29
N ALA A 526 31.07 -21.12 -9.01
CA ALA A 526 31.23 -21.97 -10.19
C ALA A 526 31.94 -21.25 -11.35
N GLY A 527 31.68 -19.95 -11.56
CA GLY A 527 32.39 -19.13 -12.53
C GLY A 527 33.90 -19.06 -12.27
N LEU A 528 34.28 -18.84 -11.01
CA LEU A 528 35.68 -18.84 -10.58
C LEU A 528 36.33 -20.23 -10.74
N VAL A 529 35.67 -21.31 -10.30
CA VAL A 529 36.21 -22.68 -10.44
C VAL A 529 36.43 -23.03 -11.92
N ILE A 530 35.50 -22.70 -12.81
CA ILE A 530 35.64 -22.92 -14.27
C ILE A 530 36.77 -22.06 -14.86
N ALA A 531 36.95 -20.82 -14.39
CA ALA A 531 38.03 -19.95 -14.84
C ALA A 531 39.41 -20.44 -14.40
N PHE A 532 39.60 -20.73 -13.11
CA PHE A 532 40.89 -21.19 -12.56
C PHE A 532 41.32 -22.56 -13.12
N THR A 533 40.36 -23.48 -13.32
CA THR A 533 40.65 -24.79 -13.96
C THR A 533 40.95 -24.68 -15.46
N ALA A 534 40.50 -23.61 -16.14
CA ALA A 534 40.78 -23.39 -17.55
C ALA A 534 42.18 -22.79 -17.77
N ASN A 535 42.49 -21.67 -17.13
CA ASN A 535 43.82 -21.08 -17.10
C ASN A 535 43.93 -20.12 -15.89
N TRP A 536 44.68 -20.53 -14.87
CA TRP A 536 44.79 -19.78 -13.62
C TRP A 536 45.49 -18.42 -13.76
N ILE A 537 46.44 -18.29 -14.71
CA ILE A 537 47.17 -17.03 -14.97
C ILE A 537 46.19 -15.98 -15.53
N LEU A 538 45.46 -16.34 -16.59
CA LEU A 538 44.48 -15.45 -17.20
C LEU A 538 43.31 -15.15 -16.25
N ALA A 539 42.84 -16.15 -15.49
CA ALA A 539 41.77 -15.97 -14.51
C ALA A 539 42.18 -14.98 -13.40
N LEU A 540 43.40 -15.05 -12.89
CA LEU A 540 43.91 -14.12 -11.86
C LEU A 540 44.00 -12.69 -12.40
N ILE A 541 44.48 -12.50 -13.64
CA ILE A 541 44.56 -11.17 -14.28
C ILE A 541 43.17 -10.56 -14.46
N ILE A 542 42.18 -11.32 -14.93
CA ILE A 542 40.81 -10.81 -15.10
C ILE A 542 40.12 -10.58 -13.74
N LEU A 543 40.40 -11.43 -12.74
CA LEU A 543 39.91 -11.27 -11.38
C LEU A 543 40.44 -9.99 -10.72
N LEU A 544 41.66 -9.55 -11.07
CA LEU A 544 42.22 -8.27 -10.61
C LEU A 544 41.51 -7.05 -11.21
N VAL A 545 41.02 -7.16 -12.46
CA VAL A 545 40.30 -6.07 -13.16
C VAL A 545 38.80 -6.05 -12.84
N MET A 546 38.19 -7.20 -12.54
CA MET A 546 36.77 -7.35 -12.17
C MET A 546 36.25 -6.34 -11.12
N PRO A 547 36.95 -6.07 -10.00
CA PRO A 547 36.54 -5.06 -9.01
C PRO A 547 36.28 -3.68 -9.59
N LEU A 548 36.95 -3.29 -10.69
CA LEU A 548 36.82 -1.97 -11.32
C LEU A 548 35.42 -1.76 -11.91
N ILE A 549 34.78 -2.83 -12.41
CA ILE A 549 33.37 -2.84 -12.83
C ILE A 549 32.44 -2.67 -11.61
N GLY A 550 32.72 -3.37 -10.50
CA GLY A 550 31.95 -3.27 -9.26
C GLY A 550 32.01 -1.87 -8.62
N VAL A 551 33.20 -1.26 -8.60
CA VAL A 551 33.41 0.11 -8.09
C VAL A 551 32.58 1.13 -8.87
N GLN A 552 32.49 1.00 -10.19
CA GLN A 552 31.63 1.85 -11.00
C GLN A 552 30.14 1.70 -10.65
N GLY A 553 29.63 0.47 -10.51
CA GLY A 553 28.24 0.24 -10.10
C GLY A 553 27.91 0.81 -8.71
N PHE A 554 28.87 0.69 -7.77
CA PHE A 554 28.74 1.28 -6.43
C PHE A 554 28.75 2.82 -6.47
N LEU A 555 29.71 3.43 -7.17
CA LEU A 555 29.83 4.87 -7.30
C LEU A 555 28.59 5.49 -7.96
N GLN A 556 28.09 4.86 -9.04
CA GLN A 556 26.84 5.22 -9.69
C GLN A 556 25.66 5.21 -8.71
N THR A 557 25.52 4.15 -7.91
CA THR A 557 24.45 4.01 -6.91
C THR A 557 24.54 5.08 -5.83
N LYS A 558 25.76 5.36 -5.32
CA LYS A 558 26.00 6.37 -4.29
C LYS A 558 25.68 7.79 -4.79
N MET A 559 26.13 8.14 -6.00
CA MET A 559 25.81 9.43 -6.60
C MET A 559 24.31 9.58 -6.87
N TYR A 560 23.66 8.56 -7.44
CA TYR A 560 22.23 8.61 -7.75
C TYR A 560 21.39 8.84 -6.49
N LYS A 561 21.67 8.13 -5.39
CA LYS A 561 20.96 8.33 -4.11
C LYS A 561 21.11 9.75 -3.59
N GLY A 562 22.34 10.25 -3.43
CA GLY A 562 22.62 11.56 -2.83
C GLY A 562 21.89 12.72 -3.53
N PHE A 563 22.11 12.89 -4.84
CA PHE A 563 21.46 13.98 -5.57
C PHE A 563 19.94 13.83 -5.67
N SER A 564 19.41 12.59 -5.68
CA SER A 564 17.95 12.36 -5.74
C SER A 564 17.21 12.75 -4.46
N ALA A 565 17.87 12.66 -3.29
CA ALA A 565 17.30 13.11 -2.02
C ALA A 565 17.16 14.63 -1.99
N ASP A 566 18.21 15.37 -2.35
CA ASP A 566 18.18 16.84 -2.47
C ASP A 566 17.06 17.30 -3.42
N ALA A 567 16.95 16.67 -4.60
CA ALA A 567 15.92 16.99 -5.57
C ALA A 567 14.49 16.73 -5.04
N LYS A 568 14.29 15.67 -4.23
CA LYS A 568 13.00 15.36 -3.59
C LYS A 568 12.57 16.50 -2.66
N VAL A 569 13.46 16.95 -1.77
CA VAL A 569 13.18 18.03 -0.81
C VAL A 569 12.83 19.34 -1.55
N MET A 570 13.61 19.72 -2.57
CA MET A 570 13.31 20.94 -3.34
C MET A 570 11.98 20.85 -4.11
N TYR A 571 11.58 19.64 -4.56
CA TYR A 571 10.26 19.45 -5.16
C TYR A 571 9.12 19.49 -4.14
N GLU A 572 9.36 19.11 -2.88
CA GLU A 572 8.38 19.20 -1.81
C GLU A 572 8.11 20.67 -1.44
N GLU A 573 9.14 21.52 -1.31
CA GLU A 573 8.95 22.97 -1.14
C GLU A 573 8.14 23.60 -2.29
N ALA A 574 8.42 23.23 -3.54
CA ALA A 574 7.67 23.73 -4.69
C ALA A 574 6.22 23.19 -4.72
N SER A 575 6.01 21.96 -4.25
CA SER A 575 4.67 21.34 -4.17
C SER A 575 3.83 21.95 -3.05
N GLN A 576 4.43 22.32 -1.91
CA GLN A 576 3.75 23.03 -0.82
C GLN A 576 3.10 24.32 -1.30
N ILE A 577 3.83 25.16 -2.04
CA ILE A 577 3.28 26.43 -2.59
C ILE A 577 2.07 26.18 -3.50
N ALA A 578 2.08 25.10 -4.28
CA ALA A 578 0.93 24.73 -5.10
C ALA A 578 -0.25 24.19 -4.27
N ASN A 579 0.03 23.44 -3.19
CA ASN A 579 -0.99 22.96 -2.25
C ASN A 579 -1.63 24.13 -1.49
N ASP A 580 -0.82 25.01 -0.88
CA ASP A 580 -1.28 26.18 -0.12
C ASP A 580 -2.18 27.08 -0.97
N ALA A 581 -1.77 27.32 -2.22
CA ALA A 581 -2.50 28.16 -3.17
C ALA A 581 -3.86 27.59 -3.57
N VAL A 582 -4.00 26.26 -3.69
CA VAL A 582 -5.29 25.66 -4.08
C VAL A 582 -6.16 25.27 -2.88
N GLY A 583 -5.56 24.89 -1.74
CA GLY A 583 -6.29 24.84 -0.46
C GLY A 583 -6.93 26.19 -0.14
N SER A 584 -6.24 27.29 -0.47
CA SER A 584 -6.74 28.66 -0.34
C SER A 584 -7.29 29.26 -1.65
N ILE A 585 -7.80 28.45 -2.59
CA ILE A 585 -8.13 28.93 -3.95
C ILE A 585 -9.12 30.09 -3.99
N ARG A 586 -10.14 30.07 -3.14
CA ARG A 586 -11.12 31.17 -3.03
C ARG A 586 -10.44 32.47 -2.60
N THR A 587 -9.47 32.39 -1.69
CA THR A 587 -8.66 33.52 -1.24
C THR A 587 -7.76 34.02 -2.37
N VAL A 588 -7.03 33.14 -3.05
CA VAL A 588 -6.17 33.52 -4.20
C VAL A 588 -6.96 34.23 -5.29
N ALA A 589 -8.15 33.71 -5.64
CA ALA A 589 -9.05 34.31 -6.62
C ALA A 589 -9.63 35.66 -6.15
N SER A 590 -10.04 35.78 -4.88
CA SER A 590 -10.58 37.03 -4.32
C SER A 590 -9.57 38.19 -4.32
N PHE A 591 -8.27 37.89 -4.30
CA PHE A 591 -7.17 38.86 -4.37
C PHE A 591 -6.56 39.00 -5.78
N CYS A 592 -7.10 38.30 -6.79
CA CYS A 592 -6.54 38.22 -8.15
C CYS A 592 -5.03 37.87 -8.14
N ALA A 593 -4.63 36.95 -7.25
CA ALA A 593 -3.24 36.65 -6.93
C ALA A 593 -2.66 35.46 -7.71
N GLU A 594 -3.37 34.95 -8.73
CA GLU A 594 -3.01 33.73 -9.46
C GLU A 594 -1.66 33.87 -10.16
N GLU A 595 -1.41 34.98 -10.87
CA GLU A 595 -0.11 35.23 -11.53
C GLU A 595 1.03 35.38 -10.50
N LYS A 596 0.76 35.92 -9.30
CA LYS A 596 1.75 36.05 -8.21
C LYS A 596 2.10 34.68 -7.60
N VAL A 597 1.11 33.81 -7.42
CA VAL A 597 1.30 32.41 -7.04
C VAL A 597 2.10 31.67 -8.11
N MET A 598 1.75 31.86 -9.39
CA MET A 598 2.45 31.21 -10.50
C MET A 598 3.93 31.61 -10.61
N ASP A 599 4.26 32.90 -10.42
CA ASP A 599 5.66 33.35 -10.38
C ASP A 599 6.42 32.72 -9.20
N MET A 600 5.81 32.69 -8.00
CA MET A 600 6.41 32.05 -6.82
C MET A 600 6.68 30.56 -7.05
N TYR A 601 5.71 29.84 -7.63
CA TYR A 601 5.83 28.43 -7.99
C TYR A 601 6.92 28.19 -9.04
N GLN A 602 6.95 29.00 -10.11
CA GLN A 602 7.93 28.90 -11.19
C GLN A 602 9.35 29.16 -10.68
N LYS A 603 9.54 30.20 -9.87
CA LYS A 603 10.81 30.55 -9.22
C LYS A 603 11.33 29.44 -8.31
N LYS A 604 10.44 28.79 -7.54
CA LYS A 604 10.80 27.63 -6.71
C LYS A 604 11.07 26.37 -7.53
N CYS A 605 10.45 26.22 -8.69
CA CYS A 605 10.74 25.12 -9.63
C CYS A 605 12.10 25.25 -10.34
N GLU A 606 12.75 26.42 -10.38
CA GLU A 606 14.09 26.57 -10.94
C GLU A 606 15.15 25.73 -10.21
N GLY A 607 15.05 25.62 -8.88
CA GLY A 607 15.98 24.84 -8.05
C GLY A 607 15.99 23.35 -8.45
N PRO A 608 14.83 22.66 -8.37
CA PRO A 608 14.68 21.31 -8.87
C PRO A 608 15.08 21.15 -10.33
N MET A 609 14.77 22.10 -11.22
CA MET A 609 15.17 22.02 -12.63
C MET A 609 16.70 22.06 -12.79
N LYS A 610 17.40 22.99 -12.12
CA LYS A 610 18.88 23.08 -12.16
C LYS A 610 19.53 21.83 -11.57
N GLN A 611 18.98 21.29 -10.47
CA GLN A 611 19.44 20.05 -9.85
C GLN A 611 19.17 18.83 -10.76
N GLY A 612 18.02 18.75 -11.42
CA GLY A 612 17.67 17.70 -12.38
C GLY A 612 18.59 17.69 -13.62
N VAL A 613 18.97 18.88 -14.13
CA VAL A 613 20.00 19.01 -15.18
C VAL A 613 21.37 18.50 -14.69
N LYS A 614 21.79 18.84 -13.47
CA LYS A 614 23.04 18.36 -12.86
C LYS A 614 23.03 16.84 -12.67
N ILE A 615 21.92 16.27 -12.19
CA ILE A 615 21.67 14.83 -12.12
C ILE A 615 21.74 14.21 -13.51
N GLY A 616 21.19 14.87 -14.54
CA GLY A 616 21.31 14.52 -15.94
C GLY A 616 22.75 14.21 -16.36
N ILE A 617 23.60 15.23 -16.23
CA ILE A 617 25.01 15.18 -16.65
C ILE A 617 25.79 14.17 -15.80
N VAL A 618 25.63 14.17 -14.48
CA VAL A 618 26.33 13.23 -13.57
C VAL A 618 25.92 11.78 -13.83
N SER A 619 24.64 11.52 -14.07
CA SER A 619 24.13 10.18 -14.39
C SER A 619 24.63 9.71 -15.75
N GLY A 620 24.60 10.59 -16.77
CA GLY A 620 25.15 10.31 -18.10
C GLY A 620 26.64 9.98 -18.03
N ALA A 621 27.44 10.82 -17.35
CA ALA A 621 28.86 10.60 -17.09
C ALA A 621 29.11 9.23 -16.42
N SER A 622 28.35 8.88 -15.37
CA SER A 622 28.51 7.60 -14.68
C SER A 622 28.20 6.37 -15.56
N LEU A 623 27.22 6.47 -16.45
CA LEU A 623 26.84 5.41 -17.38
C LEU A 623 27.82 5.27 -18.55
N GLY A 624 28.29 6.39 -19.10
CA GLY A 624 29.35 6.41 -20.12
C GLY A 624 30.65 5.84 -19.59
N PHE A 625 31.09 6.27 -18.40
CA PHE A 625 32.30 5.77 -17.75
C PHE A 625 32.21 4.27 -17.42
N GLY A 626 31.05 3.77 -16.99
CA GLY A 626 30.83 2.32 -16.82
C GLY A 626 30.88 1.54 -18.13
N SER A 627 30.30 2.08 -19.19
CA SER A 627 30.37 1.48 -20.53
C SER A 627 31.83 1.43 -21.02
N PHE A 628 32.60 2.51 -20.81
CA PHE A 628 34.03 2.57 -21.12
C PHE A 628 34.83 1.52 -20.36
N ILE A 629 34.71 1.45 -19.04
CA ILE A 629 35.38 0.44 -18.20
C ILE A 629 35.07 -0.98 -18.67
N LEU A 630 33.81 -1.27 -19.01
CA LEU A 630 33.40 -2.58 -19.51
C LEU A 630 34.08 -2.94 -20.84
N TYR A 631 34.07 -2.02 -21.82
CA TYR A 631 34.72 -2.25 -23.12
C TYR A 631 36.25 -2.32 -23.00
N CYS A 632 36.88 -1.49 -22.17
CA CYS A 632 38.31 -1.56 -21.88
C CYS A 632 38.69 -2.88 -21.19
N THR A 633 37.87 -3.38 -20.26
CA THR A 633 38.08 -4.68 -19.60
C THR A 633 38.01 -5.82 -20.61
N ASN A 634 37.03 -5.79 -21.52
CA ASN A 634 36.91 -6.79 -22.59
C ASN A 634 38.10 -6.73 -23.56
N ALA A 635 38.53 -5.53 -23.99
CA ALA A 635 39.69 -5.35 -24.86
C ALA A 635 40.98 -5.83 -24.20
N PHE A 636 41.20 -5.48 -22.92
CA PHE A 636 42.34 -5.93 -22.12
C PHE A 636 42.36 -7.45 -21.95
N CYS A 637 41.20 -8.07 -21.69
CA CYS A 637 41.07 -9.53 -21.61
C CYS A 637 41.51 -10.23 -22.91
N PHE A 638 41.10 -9.73 -24.07
CA PHE A 638 41.50 -10.33 -25.36
C PHE A 638 42.96 -10.01 -25.73
N TYR A 639 43.49 -8.85 -25.35
CA TYR A 639 44.90 -8.49 -25.55
C TYR A 639 45.85 -9.37 -24.71
N ILE A 640 45.59 -9.50 -23.40
CA ILE A 640 46.36 -10.42 -22.54
C ILE A 640 46.16 -11.86 -23.01
N GLY A 641 44.93 -12.24 -23.40
CA GLY A 641 44.64 -13.56 -23.96
C GLY A 641 45.47 -13.89 -25.22
N SER A 642 45.66 -12.93 -26.14
CA SER A 642 46.47 -13.16 -27.35
C SER A 642 47.97 -13.24 -27.05
N VAL A 643 48.48 -12.42 -26.11
CA VAL A 643 49.87 -12.50 -25.63
C VAL A 643 50.15 -13.87 -24.96
N LEU A 644 49.25 -14.36 -24.11
CA LEU A 644 49.40 -15.69 -23.51
C LEU A 644 49.34 -16.83 -24.55
N ILE A 645 48.59 -16.67 -25.65
CA ILE A 645 48.59 -17.62 -26.77
C ILE A 645 49.92 -17.57 -27.53
N GLN A 646 50.47 -16.39 -27.80
CA GLN A 646 51.76 -16.23 -28.48
C GLN A 646 52.92 -16.87 -27.69
N HIS A 647 52.91 -16.78 -26.36
CA HIS A 647 53.87 -17.45 -25.49
C HIS A 647 53.57 -18.93 -25.21
N GLY A 648 52.51 -19.51 -25.80
CA GLY A 648 52.11 -20.91 -25.58
C GLY A 648 51.55 -21.23 -24.19
N LEU A 649 51.33 -20.21 -23.35
CA LEU A 649 50.82 -20.33 -21.98
C LEU A 649 49.30 -20.49 -21.90
N ALA A 650 48.58 -20.24 -23.00
CA ALA A 650 47.15 -20.50 -23.13
C ALA A 650 46.78 -20.96 -24.55
N SER A 651 45.73 -21.76 -24.66
CA SER A 651 45.08 -22.04 -25.95
C SER A 651 43.88 -21.12 -26.19
N PHE A 652 43.55 -20.89 -27.46
CA PHE A 652 42.37 -20.12 -27.91
C PHE A 652 41.08 -20.50 -27.15
N GLY A 653 40.81 -21.80 -26.99
CA GLY A 653 39.62 -22.29 -26.27
C GLY A 653 39.65 -22.02 -24.76
N GLN A 654 40.82 -21.95 -24.12
CA GLN A 654 40.94 -21.58 -22.70
C GLN A 654 40.63 -20.09 -22.50
N VAL A 655 41.10 -19.21 -23.39
CA VAL A 655 40.82 -17.77 -23.31
C VAL A 655 39.31 -17.51 -23.34
N PHE A 656 38.58 -18.08 -24.29
CA PHE A 656 37.12 -17.95 -24.35
C PHE A 656 36.39 -18.61 -23.16
N LYS A 657 36.90 -19.73 -22.62
CA LYS A 657 36.32 -20.37 -21.44
C LYS A 657 36.42 -19.47 -20.20
N VAL A 658 37.60 -18.90 -19.95
CA VAL A 658 37.80 -17.94 -18.84
C VAL A 658 36.93 -16.70 -19.04
N PHE A 659 36.93 -16.11 -20.24
CA PHE A 659 36.15 -14.92 -20.55
C PHE A 659 34.65 -15.11 -20.30
N PHE A 660 34.03 -16.15 -20.88
CA PHE A 660 32.59 -16.35 -20.72
C PHE A 660 32.21 -16.79 -19.30
N ALA A 661 33.02 -17.61 -18.63
CA ALA A 661 32.75 -18.01 -17.25
C ALA A 661 32.73 -16.81 -16.29
N LEU A 662 33.69 -15.89 -16.42
CA LEU A 662 33.76 -14.70 -15.55
C LEU A 662 32.73 -13.64 -15.94
N THR A 663 32.58 -13.31 -17.23
CA THR A 663 31.68 -12.25 -17.70
C THR A 663 30.20 -12.59 -17.46
N LEU A 664 29.77 -13.83 -17.73
CA LEU A 664 28.38 -14.24 -17.46
C LEU A 664 28.09 -14.33 -15.95
N SER A 665 29.08 -14.68 -15.13
CA SER A 665 28.92 -14.68 -13.67
C SER A 665 28.77 -13.26 -13.11
N ALA A 666 29.50 -12.28 -13.66
CA ALA A 666 29.39 -10.87 -13.30
C ALA A 666 28.03 -10.25 -13.66
N VAL A 667 27.33 -10.77 -14.68
CA VAL A 667 25.94 -10.35 -14.99
C VAL A 667 24.99 -10.70 -13.84
N GLY A 668 25.11 -11.89 -13.24
CA GLY A 668 24.31 -12.28 -12.06
C GLY A 668 24.56 -11.40 -10.84
N VAL A 669 25.82 -11.06 -10.57
CA VAL A 669 26.20 -10.12 -9.50
C VAL A 669 25.61 -8.74 -9.75
N THR A 670 25.73 -8.21 -10.98
CA THR A 670 25.20 -6.89 -11.35
C THR A 670 23.68 -6.79 -11.17
N GLN A 671 22.92 -7.89 -11.41
CA GLN A 671 21.47 -7.92 -11.15
C GLN A 671 21.13 -7.78 -9.65
N SER A 672 21.98 -8.29 -8.74
CA SER A 672 21.76 -8.16 -7.29
C SER A 672 21.83 -6.71 -6.79
N THR A 673 22.66 -5.88 -7.40
CA THR A 673 22.83 -4.45 -7.02
C THR A 673 21.52 -3.67 -7.08
N GLY A 674 20.58 -4.10 -7.94
CA GLY A 674 19.23 -3.53 -8.03
C GLY A 674 18.38 -3.67 -6.76
N MET A 675 18.67 -4.63 -5.88
CA MET A 675 17.90 -4.90 -4.65
C MET A 675 18.40 -4.13 -3.42
N ALA A 676 19.50 -3.38 -3.54
CA ALA A 676 20.05 -2.60 -2.43
C ALA A 676 19.07 -1.58 -1.78
N PRO A 677 18.12 -0.95 -2.50
CA PRO A 677 17.09 -0.10 -1.89
C PRO A 677 16.07 -0.89 -1.03
N ASP A 678 15.66 -2.07 -1.51
CA ASP A 678 14.71 -2.93 -0.80
C ASP A 678 15.31 -3.46 0.51
N ALA A 679 16.62 -3.75 0.50
CA ALA A 679 17.38 -4.14 1.68
C ALA A 679 17.43 -3.06 2.79
N SER A 680 17.42 -1.77 2.46
CA SER A 680 17.24 -0.70 3.45
C SER A 680 15.79 -0.65 3.93
N LYS A 681 14.82 -0.51 3.00
CA LYS A 681 13.41 -0.31 3.33
C LYS A 681 12.84 -1.44 4.21
N ALA A 682 13.24 -2.68 3.95
CA ALA A 682 12.80 -3.80 4.77
C ALA A 682 13.33 -3.73 6.21
N LYS A 683 14.50 -3.14 6.51
CA LYS A 683 14.94 -2.98 7.90
C LYS A 683 13.97 -2.10 8.69
N ASP A 684 13.49 -1.04 8.06
CA ASP A 684 12.53 -0.11 8.63
C ASP A 684 11.15 -0.78 8.81
N SER A 685 10.68 -1.52 7.79
CA SER A 685 9.46 -2.34 7.88
C SER A 685 9.54 -3.43 8.97
N ILE A 686 10.69 -4.09 9.15
CA ILE A 686 10.87 -5.07 10.24
C ILE A 686 10.87 -4.37 11.61
N ALA A 687 11.45 -3.16 11.72
CA ALA A 687 11.39 -2.37 12.95
C ALA A 687 9.95 -1.96 13.30
N SER A 688 9.20 -1.41 12.35
CA SER A 688 7.76 -1.09 12.45
C SER A 688 6.95 -2.29 12.98
N ILE A 689 7.18 -3.49 12.42
CA ILE A 689 6.50 -4.72 12.83
C ILE A 689 6.94 -5.20 14.22
N PHE A 690 8.24 -5.17 14.54
CA PHE A 690 8.70 -5.62 15.86
C PHE A 690 8.40 -4.64 17.00
N ASP A 691 8.31 -3.34 16.74
CA ASP A 691 7.88 -2.36 17.75
C ASP A 691 6.43 -2.62 18.19
N ILE A 692 5.56 -3.10 17.29
CA ILE A 692 4.21 -3.60 17.63
C ILE A 692 4.27 -4.94 18.37
N LEU A 693 5.04 -5.92 17.87
CA LEU A 693 5.11 -7.27 18.46
C LEU A 693 5.78 -7.31 19.84
N ASP A 694 6.68 -6.37 20.15
CA ASP A 694 7.35 -6.22 21.44
C ASP A 694 6.59 -5.35 22.43
N ARG A 695 5.58 -4.58 21.98
CA ARG A 695 4.75 -3.77 22.88
C ARG A 695 3.96 -4.70 23.80
N LYS A 696 4.18 -4.51 25.11
CA LYS A 696 3.29 -5.05 26.14
C LYS A 696 2.19 -4.00 26.37
N PRO A 697 0.91 -4.37 26.22
CA PRO A 697 -0.19 -3.46 26.57
C PRO A 697 -0.24 -3.21 28.07
N GLU A 698 -0.76 -2.06 28.46
CA GLU A 698 -1.01 -1.75 29.89
C GLU A 698 -2.29 -2.44 30.40
N ILE A 699 -3.25 -2.67 29.49
CA ILE A 699 -4.49 -3.39 29.76
C ILE A 699 -4.56 -4.56 28.75
N ASP A 700 -3.98 -5.71 29.13
CA ASP A 700 -3.91 -6.89 28.25
C ASP A 700 -5.24 -7.66 28.24
N SER A 701 -6.01 -7.55 27.15
CA SER A 701 -7.25 -8.34 26.98
C SER A 701 -7.01 -9.82 26.65
N SER A 702 -5.78 -10.22 26.31
CA SER A 702 -5.41 -11.64 26.07
C SER A 702 -5.06 -12.42 27.33
N SER A 703 -4.99 -11.74 28.49
CA SER A 703 -4.60 -12.34 29.75
C SER A 703 -5.78 -13.06 30.43
N ASP A 704 -5.58 -14.34 30.76
CA ASP A 704 -6.47 -15.10 31.63
C ASP A 704 -6.30 -14.77 33.13
N VAL A 705 -5.36 -13.88 33.48
CA VAL A 705 -5.07 -13.50 34.87
C VAL A 705 -6.11 -12.51 35.40
N GLY A 706 -6.68 -12.84 36.55
CA GLY A 706 -7.54 -11.96 37.33
C GLY A 706 -8.58 -12.75 38.14
N THR A 707 -9.27 -12.08 39.05
CA THR A 707 -10.40 -12.65 39.78
C THR A 707 -11.65 -12.71 38.90
N THR A 708 -12.62 -13.52 39.30
CA THR A 708 -13.99 -13.58 38.76
C THR A 708 -14.94 -13.81 39.94
N LEU A 709 -16.14 -13.23 39.91
CA LEU A 709 -17.17 -13.48 40.94
C LEU A 709 -18.12 -14.58 40.48
N ALA A 710 -18.59 -15.41 41.42
CA ALA A 710 -19.62 -16.40 41.16
C ALA A 710 -21.02 -15.77 40.98
N THR A 711 -21.24 -14.59 41.57
CA THR A 711 -22.49 -13.82 41.48
C THR A 711 -22.11 -12.35 41.43
N VAL A 712 -22.79 -11.59 40.56
CA VAL A 712 -22.58 -10.14 40.39
C VAL A 712 -23.89 -9.45 40.78
N HIS A 713 -23.82 -8.59 41.79
CA HIS A 713 -24.92 -7.73 42.19
C HIS A 713 -24.92 -6.44 41.37
N GLY A 714 -23.76 -5.98 40.92
CA GLY A 714 -23.63 -4.82 40.04
C GLY A 714 -23.65 -3.48 40.78
N VAL A 715 -23.11 -3.39 41.99
CA VAL A 715 -22.82 -2.10 42.67
C VAL A 715 -21.50 -1.57 42.15
N ILE A 716 -21.46 -0.34 41.63
CA ILE A 716 -20.23 0.31 41.14
C ILE A 716 -19.91 1.54 41.99
N GLU A 717 -18.68 1.66 42.47
CA GLU A 717 -18.22 2.78 43.30
C GLU A 717 -16.96 3.43 42.71
N PHE A 718 -17.02 4.74 42.44
CA PHE A 718 -15.86 5.58 42.14
C PHE A 718 -15.38 6.24 43.44
N LYS A 719 -14.11 6.04 43.81
CA LYS A 719 -13.51 6.64 45.01
C LYS A 719 -12.31 7.49 44.64
N HIS A 720 -12.47 8.81 44.79
CA HIS A 720 -11.47 9.84 44.54
C HIS A 720 -10.76 9.73 43.19
N VAL A 721 -11.54 9.51 42.12
CA VAL A 721 -10.99 9.18 40.81
C VAL A 721 -10.54 10.43 40.06
N SER A 722 -9.27 10.45 39.66
CA SER A 722 -8.67 11.46 38.80
C SER A 722 -8.23 10.84 37.48
N TYR A 723 -8.46 11.53 36.35
CA TYR A 723 -8.15 11.01 35.02
C TYR A 723 -7.94 12.11 33.97
N ARG A 724 -7.03 11.83 33.03
CA ARG A 724 -6.74 12.62 31.83
C ARG A 724 -6.53 11.67 30.64
N TYR A 725 -6.84 12.10 29.42
CA TYR A 725 -6.50 11.32 28.22
C TYR A 725 -5.03 11.52 27.84
N ALA A 726 -4.35 10.44 27.44
CA ALA A 726 -2.94 10.48 27.03
C ALA A 726 -2.70 11.38 25.79
N THR A 727 -3.71 11.51 24.92
CA THR A 727 -3.71 12.38 23.73
C THR A 727 -3.92 13.86 24.04
N SER A 728 -4.30 14.23 25.27
CA SER A 728 -4.54 15.61 25.68
C SER A 728 -4.12 15.80 27.15
N PRO A 729 -2.81 15.68 27.46
CA PRO A 729 -2.30 15.59 28.84
C PRO A 729 -2.51 16.87 29.67
N ASP A 730 -2.75 18.01 29.00
CA ASP A 730 -3.02 19.32 29.59
C ASP A 730 -4.46 19.48 30.09
N VAL A 731 -5.38 18.61 29.66
CA VAL A 731 -6.81 18.68 30.01
C VAL A 731 -7.17 17.58 31.00
N GLN A 732 -7.36 17.95 32.26
CA GLN A 732 -7.83 17.04 33.30
C GLN A 732 -9.37 16.89 33.23
N ILE A 733 -9.84 15.69 32.87
CA ILE A 733 -11.27 15.37 32.73
C ILE A 733 -11.91 15.13 34.09
N PHE A 734 -11.27 14.34 34.95
CA PHE A 734 -11.72 14.09 36.32
C PHE A 734 -10.66 14.54 37.33
N LYS A 735 -11.10 15.26 38.35
CA LYS A 735 -10.26 15.80 39.42
C LYS A 735 -10.36 14.95 40.67
N ASP A 736 -11.57 14.80 41.19
CA ASP A 736 -11.89 14.04 42.39
C ASP A 736 -13.30 13.45 42.26
N LEU A 737 -13.48 12.55 41.28
CA LEU A 737 -14.78 11.97 40.98
C LEU A 737 -15.13 10.90 42.03
N CYS A 738 -16.16 11.19 42.83
CA CYS A 738 -16.81 10.24 43.72
C CYS A 738 -18.25 10.03 43.26
N LEU A 739 -18.67 8.78 43.04
CA LEU A 739 -20.00 8.42 42.55
C LEU A 739 -20.32 6.98 42.97
N THR A 740 -21.53 6.73 43.47
CA THR A 740 -22.01 5.38 43.81
C THR A 740 -23.20 5.02 42.91
N ILE A 741 -23.17 3.83 42.32
CA ILE A 741 -24.18 3.33 41.39
C ILE A 741 -24.80 2.07 42.04
N PRO A 742 -26.00 2.16 42.62
CA PRO A 742 -26.61 1.04 43.34
C PRO A 742 -27.03 -0.12 42.42
N SER A 743 -27.03 -1.33 42.96
CA SER A 743 -27.49 -2.55 42.27
C SER A 743 -28.93 -2.41 41.79
N GLY A 744 -29.19 -2.77 40.53
CA GLY A 744 -30.53 -2.82 39.94
C GLY A 744 -31.22 -1.45 39.79
N LYS A 745 -30.45 -0.36 39.86
CA LYS A 745 -30.93 1.03 39.77
C LYS A 745 -30.43 1.73 38.52
N THR A 746 -31.20 2.71 38.05
CA THR A 746 -30.82 3.56 36.91
C THR A 746 -30.19 4.86 37.40
N VAL A 747 -28.93 5.09 37.03
CA VAL A 747 -28.20 6.34 37.30
C VAL A 747 -27.99 7.11 36.00
N ALA A 748 -28.55 8.33 35.94
CA ALA A 748 -28.38 9.23 34.80
C ALA A 748 -27.22 10.22 35.04
N LEU A 749 -26.29 10.29 34.08
CA LEU A 749 -25.18 11.23 34.05
C LEU A 749 -25.55 12.45 33.19
N VAL A 750 -25.60 13.63 33.81
CA VAL A 750 -26.03 14.88 33.17
C VAL A 750 -24.95 15.94 33.32
N GLY A 751 -24.83 16.88 32.38
CA GLY A 751 -23.83 17.95 32.41
C GLY A 751 -23.49 18.48 31.02
N GLU A 752 -22.71 19.56 30.98
CA GLU A 752 -22.28 20.25 29.75
C GLU A 752 -21.54 19.31 28.77
N SER A 753 -21.48 19.66 27.49
CA SER A 753 -20.69 18.88 26.51
C SER A 753 -19.20 18.93 26.90
N GLY A 754 -18.50 17.80 26.75
CA GLY A 754 -17.12 17.67 27.21
C GLY A 754 -16.92 17.50 28.72
N SER A 755 -17.97 17.51 29.57
CA SER A 755 -17.82 17.38 31.03
C SER A 755 -17.32 16.01 31.55
N GLY A 756 -17.12 15.04 30.66
CA GLY A 756 -16.58 13.72 30.99
C GLY A 756 -17.59 12.57 31.05
N LYS A 757 -18.90 12.81 30.83
CA LYS A 757 -19.98 11.81 30.97
C LYS A 757 -19.65 10.42 30.37
N SER A 758 -19.36 10.34 29.07
CA SER A 758 -19.00 9.10 28.37
C SER A 758 -17.63 8.51 28.79
N THR A 759 -16.79 9.30 29.46
CA THR A 759 -15.54 8.82 30.07
C THR A 759 -15.83 7.97 31.31
N VAL A 760 -16.95 8.20 32.02
CA VAL A 760 -17.40 7.32 33.12
C VAL A 760 -17.64 5.89 32.60
N ILE A 761 -18.42 5.76 31.51
CA ILE A 761 -18.67 4.48 30.82
C ILE A 761 -17.34 3.82 30.38
N SER A 762 -16.44 4.61 29.78
CA SER A 762 -15.14 4.11 29.29
C SER A 762 -14.21 3.63 30.43
N LEU A 763 -14.31 4.20 31.63
CA LEU A 763 -13.59 3.74 32.81
C LEU A 763 -14.21 2.47 33.42
N ILE A 764 -15.55 2.33 33.38
CA ILE A 764 -16.26 1.11 33.83
C ILE A 764 -15.91 -0.09 32.94
N GLU A 765 -15.94 0.07 31.62
CA GLU A 765 -15.49 -0.92 30.62
C GLU A 765 -13.97 -1.20 30.66
N ARG A 766 -13.24 -0.46 31.51
CA ARG A 766 -11.78 -0.53 31.66
C ARG A 766 -11.10 -0.42 30.29
N PHE A 767 -11.53 0.55 29.49
CA PHE A 767 -10.84 0.99 28.28
C PHE A 767 -9.60 1.84 28.64
N TYR A 768 -9.67 2.49 29.79
CA TYR A 768 -8.62 3.29 30.41
C TYR A 768 -8.50 2.93 31.89
N ASN A 769 -7.33 3.15 32.49
CA ASN A 769 -7.15 3.10 33.94
C ASN A 769 -7.16 4.54 34.50
N PRO A 770 -7.72 4.80 35.70
CA PRO A 770 -7.58 6.10 36.36
C PRO A 770 -6.13 6.37 36.77
N GLU A 771 -5.74 7.65 36.86
CA GLU A 771 -4.39 8.07 37.27
C GLU A 771 -4.23 7.95 38.80
N SER A 772 -5.24 8.41 39.54
CA SER A 772 -5.39 8.25 40.99
C SER A 772 -6.84 7.91 41.35
N GLY A 773 -7.03 7.37 42.56
CA GLY A 773 -8.29 6.77 42.98
C GLY A 773 -8.48 5.34 42.45
N SER A 774 -9.59 4.73 42.86
CA SER A 774 -9.95 3.36 42.50
C SER A 774 -11.44 3.26 42.18
N ILE A 775 -11.77 2.33 41.28
CA ILE A 775 -13.15 1.99 40.90
C ILE A 775 -13.40 0.56 41.35
N TYR A 776 -14.52 0.34 42.04
CA TYR A 776 -14.91 -0.95 42.60
C TYR A 776 -16.19 -1.46 41.94
N LEU A 777 -16.28 -2.77 41.77
CA LEU A 777 -17.51 -3.50 41.43
C LEU A 777 -17.73 -4.55 42.52
N ASP A 778 -18.89 -4.50 43.19
CA ASP A 778 -19.27 -5.38 44.31
C ASP A 778 -18.18 -5.46 45.41
N GLY A 779 -17.53 -4.32 45.70
CA GLY A 779 -16.49 -4.17 46.72
C GLY A 779 -15.07 -4.59 46.28
N VAL A 780 -14.87 -5.11 45.06
CA VAL A 780 -13.56 -5.50 44.53
C VAL A 780 -13.12 -4.51 43.45
N GLU A 781 -11.85 -4.10 43.45
CA GLU A 781 -11.33 -3.12 42.49
C GLU A 781 -11.31 -3.69 41.05
N ILE A 782 -11.81 -2.92 40.07
CA ILE A 782 -11.96 -3.38 38.67
C ILE A 782 -10.65 -3.81 38.00
N ARG A 783 -9.51 -3.36 38.54
CA ARG A 783 -8.17 -3.72 38.09
C ARG A 783 -7.82 -5.19 38.35
N GLN A 784 -8.42 -5.79 39.37
CA GLN A 784 -8.11 -7.15 39.83
C GLN A 784 -8.87 -8.22 39.02
N PHE A 785 -10.00 -7.86 38.40
CA PHE A 785 -10.78 -8.80 37.58
C PHE A 785 -10.09 -9.17 36.27
N LYS A 786 -10.37 -10.39 35.81
CA LYS A 786 -10.09 -10.83 34.44
C LYS A 786 -10.90 -9.96 33.47
N LEU A 787 -10.23 -9.26 32.57
CA LEU A 787 -10.84 -8.21 31.75
C LEU A 787 -11.97 -8.72 30.85
N SER A 788 -11.79 -9.88 30.21
CA SER A 788 -12.83 -10.46 29.36
C SER A 788 -14.09 -10.84 30.16
N TRP A 789 -13.93 -11.30 31.40
CA TRP A 789 -15.04 -11.63 32.28
C TRP A 789 -15.76 -10.36 32.75
N LEU A 790 -15.02 -9.31 33.13
CA LEU A 790 -15.59 -8.01 33.52
C LEU A 790 -16.50 -7.47 32.41
N ARG A 791 -15.99 -7.40 31.17
CA ARG A 791 -16.76 -6.93 30.02
C ARG A 791 -17.90 -7.87 29.62
N GLN A 792 -17.83 -9.17 29.90
CA GLN A 792 -18.95 -10.09 29.70
C GLN A 792 -20.17 -9.72 30.57
N GLN A 793 -19.97 -9.17 31.78
CA GLN A 793 -21.06 -8.73 32.66
C GLN A 793 -21.73 -7.41 32.23
N MET A 794 -21.16 -6.71 31.25
CA MET A 794 -21.54 -5.36 30.82
C MET A 794 -22.17 -5.37 29.43
N GLY A 795 -23.20 -4.55 29.19
CA GLY A 795 -23.80 -4.35 27.87
C GLY A 795 -23.66 -2.90 27.43
N LEU A 796 -22.81 -2.63 26.46
CA LEU A 796 -22.62 -1.29 25.90
C LEU A 796 -23.55 -1.05 24.71
N VAL A 797 -24.31 0.06 24.77
CA VAL A 797 -25.05 0.63 23.63
C VAL A 797 -24.54 2.05 23.41
N SER A 798 -23.76 2.24 22.34
CA SER A 798 -23.16 3.52 21.96
C SER A 798 -24.10 4.41 21.14
N GLN A 799 -23.77 5.70 21.08
CA GLN A 799 -24.48 6.74 20.32
C GLN A 799 -24.63 6.38 18.84
N GLU A 800 -23.52 6.02 18.18
CA GLU A 800 -23.51 5.51 16.82
C GLU A 800 -23.11 4.01 16.80
N PRO A 801 -24.08 3.09 16.72
CA PRO A 801 -23.81 1.66 16.77
C PRO A 801 -23.17 1.15 15.48
N VAL A 802 -21.96 0.62 15.60
CA VAL A 802 -21.25 -0.01 14.48
C VAL A 802 -21.79 -1.42 14.25
N LEU A 803 -22.25 -1.64 13.01
CA LEU A 803 -22.57 -2.95 12.45
C LEU A 803 -21.44 -3.39 11.52
N PHE A 804 -21.01 -4.65 11.66
CA PHE A 804 -20.00 -5.25 10.79
C PHE A 804 -20.63 -5.61 9.43
N ASN A 805 -19.82 -5.65 8.36
CA ASN A 805 -20.27 -6.03 7.02
C ASN A 805 -20.50 -7.56 6.93
N GLU A 806 -21.55 -8.03 7.61
CA GLU A 806 -22.03 -9.40 7.73
C GLU A 806 -23.58 -9.41 7.70
N THR A 807 -24.21 -10.55 7.99
CA THR A 807 -25.68 -10.62 8.11
C THR A 807 -26.18 -9.90 9.37
N ILE A 808 -27.48 -9.61 9.44
CA ILE A 808 -28.12 -9.10 10.66
C ILE A 808 -28.01 -10.16 11.78
N ARG A 809 -28.18 -11.45 11.44
CA ARG A 809 -27.97 -12.60 12.32
C ARG A 809 -26.61 -12.56 13.01
N ASP A 810 -25.52 -12.50 12.24
CA ASP A 810 -24.15 -12.49 12.76
C ASP A 810 -23.91 -11.25 13.65
N ASN A 811 -24.45 -10.08 13.24
CA ASN A 811 -24.35 -8.84 13.99
C ASN A 811 -25.06 -8.89 15.35
N ILE A 812 -26.14 -9.66 15.51
CA ILE A 812 -26.82 -9.87 16.80
C ILE A 812 -26.06 -10.93 17.61
N ALA A 813 -25.70 -12.05 16.97
CA ALA A 813 -24.98 -13.17 17.59
C ALA A 813 -23.57 -12.81 18.13
N TYR A 814 -22.97 -11.74 17.61
CA TYR A 814 -21.63 -11.25 17.94
C TYR A 814 -21.32 -11.14 19.45
N SER A 815 -22.32 -10.92 20.29
CA SER A 815 -22.14 -10.74 21.74
C SER A 815 -21.99 -12.02 22.55
N ARG A 816 -22.27 -13.20 21.97
CA ARG A 816 -22.29 -14.47 22.70
C ARG A 816 -21.05 -15.30 22.42
N GLN A 817 -20.39 -15.79 23.47
CA GLN A 817 -19.24 -16.69 23.33
C GLN A 817 -19.69 -18.14 23.04
N GLY A 818 -20.07 -18.38 21.78
CA GLY A 818 -20.52 -19.68 21.28
C GLY A 818 -21.53 -19.50 20.14
N HIS A 819 -22.14 -20.60 19.70
CA HIS A 819 -23.31 -20.50 18.82
C HIS A 819 -24.54 -20.10 19.65
N ALA A 820 -25.11 -18.93 19.37
CA ALA A 820 -26.47 -18.60 19.79
C ALA A 820 -27.48 -19.41 18.95
N THR A 821 -28.59 -19.82 19.54
CA THR A 821 -29.64 -20.52 18.75
C THR A 821 -30.49 -19.52 17.98
N GLU A 822 -31.22 -20.01 16.98
CA GLU A 822 -32.10 -19.18 16.15
C GLU A 822 -33.20 -18.52 16.99
N GLU A 823 -33.73 -19.26 17.95
CA GLU A 823 -34.77 -18.83 18.88
C GLU A 823 -34.27 -17.68 19.76
N GLU A 824 -33.06 -17.78 20.33
CA GLU A 824 -32.45 -16.72 21.15
C GLU A 824 -32.26 -15.41 20.36
N ILE A 825 -31.80 -15.52 19.10
CA ILE A 825 -31.61 -14.35 18.22
C ILE A 825 -32.96 -13.69 17.87
N ILE A 826 -33.99 -14.50 17.58
CA ILE A 826 -35.34 -14.00 17.28
C ILE A 826 -35.97 -13.36 18.52
N GLU A 827 -35.82 -13.95 19.70
CA GLU A 827 -36.33 -13.41 20.97
C GLU A 827 -35.66 -12.07 21.31
N ALA A 828 -34.32 -12.00 21.26
CA ALA A 828 -33.59 -10.75 21.47
C ALA A 828 -34.03 -9.65 20.48
N ALA A 829 -34.24 -10.01 19.21
CA ALA A 829 -34.73 -9.08 18.19
C ALA A 829 -36.20 -8.66 18.39
N LYS A 830 -37.07 -9.51 18.96
CA LYS A 830 -38.44 -9.13 19.34
C LYS A 830 -38.43 -8.16 20.52
N SER A 831 -37.66 -8.46 21.56
CA SER A 831 -37.50 -7.62 22.75
C SER A 831 -36.92 -6.23 22.41
N ALA A 832 -36.03 -6.15 21.41
CA ALA A 832 -35.49 -4.90 20.88
C ALA A 832 -36.37 -4.17 19.83
N ASN A 833 -37.62 -4.59 19.63
CA ASN A 833 -38.52 -4.06 18.58
C ASN A 833 -37.94 -4.12 17.15
N ALA A 834 -37.01 -5.04 16.89
CA ALA A 834 -36.29 -5.19 15.62
C ALA A 834 -36.94 -6.22 14.67
N HIS A 835 -37.53 -7.29 15.24
CA HIS A 835 -38.04 -8.45 14.49
C HIS A 835 -38.96 -8.09 13.31
N ASN A 836 -39.89 -7.15 13.49
CA ASN A 836 -40.87 -6.79 12.46
C ASN A 836 -40.20 -6.18 11.21
N PHE A 837 -39.22 -5.27 11.38
CA PHE A 837 -38.53 -4.67 10.24
C PHE A 837 -37.53 -5.65 9.61
N ILE A 838 -36.85 -6.47 10.43
CA ILE A 838 -35.94 -7.49 9.92
C ILE A 838 -36.71 -8.49 9.05
N SER A 839 -37.87 -8.96 9.52
CA SER A 839 -38.72 -9.90 8.78
C SER A 839 -39.37 -9.31 7.52
N SER A 840 -39.45 -7.98 7.39
CA SER A 840 -39.89 -7.32 6.16
C SER A 840 -38.78 -7.17 5.10
N LEU A 841 -37.51 -7.45 5.44
CA LEU A 841 -36.41 -7.41 4.47
C LEU A 841 -36.46 -8.65 3.56
N PRO A 842 -36.08 -8.54 2.26
CA PRO A 842 -36.18 -9.66 1.30
C PRO A 842 -35.42 -10.94 1.68
N GLN A 843 -34.42 -10.85 2.56
CA GLN A 843 -33.64 -11.99 3.08
C GLN A 843 -33.76 -12.14 4.61
N GLY A 844 -34.71 -11.46 5.25
CA GLY A 844 -34.91 -11.54 6.69
C GLY A 844 -33.63 -11.25 7.49
N TYR A 845 -33.29 -12.16 8.40
CA TYR A 845 -32.09 -12.11 9.23
C TYR A 845 -30.77 -12.35 8.46
N ASP A 846 -30.82 -13.01 7.30
CA ASP A 846 -29.65 -13.29 6.45
C ASP A 846 -29.30 -12.10 5.54
N THR A 847 -30.10 -11.03 5.58
CA THR A 847 -29.81 -9.77 4.90
C THR A 847 -28.44 -9.22 5.33
N SER A 848 -27.55 -9.00 4.36
CA SER A 848 -26.23 -8.38 4.60
C SER A 848 -26.35 -6.87 4.83
N VAL A 849 -25.67 -6.36 5.85
CA VAL A 849 -25.68 -4.95 6.27
C VAL A 849 -24.27 -4.33 6.22
N GLY A 850 -24.18 -3.03 6.51
CA GLY A 850 -22.94 -2.26 6.46
C GLY A 850 -22.67 -1.65 5.08
N GLU A 851 -21.45 -1.21 4.81
CA GLU A 851 -21.12 -0.38 3.63
C GLU A 851 -21.43 -1.04 2.28
N ARG A 852 -21.33 -2.37 2.21
CA ARG A 852 -21.61 -3.17 1.01
C ARG A 852 -22.97 -3.88 1.05
N GLY A 853 -23.74 -3.66 2.12
CA GLY A 853 -25.06 -4.25 2.34
C GLY A 853 -26.17 -3.21 2.21
N ILE A 854 -27.35 -3.54 2.75
CA ILE A 854 -28.43 -2.56 2.86
C ILE A 854 -28.05 -1.52 3.92
N GLN A 855 -28.19 -0.24 3.58
CA GLN A 855 -28.06 0.84 4.55
C GLN A 855 -29.34 0.93 5.40
N LEU A 856 -29.18 0.70 6.70
CA LEU A 856 -30.22 0.83 7.71
C LEU A 856 -30.25 2.25 8.29
N SER A 857 -31.44 2.73 8.68
CA SER A 857 -31.59 3.99 9.40
C SER A 857 -30.92 3.94 10.78
N GLY A 858 -30.62 5.09 11.39
CA GLY A 858 -30.06 5.16 12.74
C GLY A 858 -30.86 4.34 13.75
N GLY A 859 -32.19 4.49 13.76
CA GLY A 859 -33.08 3.76 14.66
C GLY A 859 -33.19 2.25 14.38
N GLN A 860 -32.93 1.81 13.15
CA GLN A 860 -32.80 0.38 12.83
C GLN A 860 -31.47 -0.18 13.35
N LYS A 861 -30.36 0.55 13.16
CA LYS A 861 -29.04 0.15 13.72
C LYS A 861 -29.06 0.11 15.26
N GLN A 862 -29.70 1.08 15.91
CA GLN A 862 -29.84 1.13 17.37
C GLN A 862 -30.56 -0.11 17.91
N ARG A 863 -31.68 -0.51 17.28
CA ARG A 863 -32.42 -1.71 17.67
C ARG A 863 -31.62 -3.00 17.50
N ILE A 864 -30.76 -3.09 16.48
CA ILE A 864 -29.84 -4.24 16.33
C ILE A 864 -28.76 -4.24 17.42
N ALA A 865 -28.22 -3.08 17.79
CA ALA A 865 -27.28 -2.98 18.91
C ALA A 865 -27.92 -3.29 20.27
N ILE A 866 -29.18 -2.89 20.47
CA ILE A 866 -29.96 -3.29 21.64
C ILE A 866 -30.20 -4.81 21.64
N ALA A 867 -30.58 -5.42 20.52
CA ALA A 867 -30.72 -6.88 20.42
C ALA A 867 -29.40 -7.61 20.76
N ARG A 868 -28.26 -7.11 20.26
CA ARG A 868 -26.91 -7.59 20.62
C ARG A 868 -26.65 -7.49 22.14
N ALA A 869 -27.05 -6.39 22.78
CA ALA A 869 -26.92 -6.22 24.23
C ALA A 869 -27.89 -7.12 25.03
N ILE A 870 -29.10 -7.38 24.52
CA ILE A 870 -30.07 -8.31 25.14
C ILE A 870 -29.53 -9.73 25.12
N LEU A 871 -29.04 -10.23 23.98
CA LEU A 871 -28.55 -11.60 23.80
C LEU A 871 -27.38 -11.94 24.75
N LYS A 872 -26.65 -10.94 25.23
CA LYS A 872 -25.54 -11.06 26.16
C LYS A 872 -25.97 -11.31 27.62
N ASP A 873 -27.23 -11.04 27.98
CA ASP A 873 -27.78 -10.95 29.35
C ASP A 873 -26.84 -10.31 30.41
N PRO A 874 -26.40 -9.06 30.20
CA PRO A 874 -25.49 -8.39 31.12
C PRO A 874 -26.20 -8.02 32.43
N LYS A 875 -25.45 -7.97 33.54
CA LYS A 875 -25.95 -7.45 34.83
C LYS A 875 -25.84 -5.93 34.94
N ILE A 876 -24.92 -5.34 34.16
CA ILE A 876 -24.68 -3.90 34.07
C ILE A 876 -24.96 -3.44 32.64
N LEU A 877 -25.83 -2.45 32.46
CA LEU A 877 -26.16 -1.87 31.16
C LEU A 877 -25.57 -0.45 31.07
N LEU A 878 -24.85 -0.16 30.00
CA LEU A 878 -24.15 1.10 29.77
C LEU A 878 -24.71 1.74 28.49
N LEU A 879 -25.48 2.82 28.66
CA LEU A 879 -26.16 3.53 27.57
C LEU A 879 -25.48 4.88 27.36
N ASP A 880 -24.75 5.04 26.25
CA ASP A 880 -24.04 6.27 25.90
C ASP A 880 -24.79 7.00 24.78
N GLU A 881 -25.63 7.98 25.14
CA GLU A 881 -26.46 8.78 24.24
C GLU A 881 -27.29 8.00 23.20
N ALA A 882 -27.81 6.83 23.57
CA ALA A 882 -28.49 5.88 22.66
C ALA A 882 -29.73 6.40 21.89
N THR A 883 -30.15 7.65 22.09
CA THR A 883 -31.30 8.30 21.43
C THR A 883 -30.99 9.68 20.83
N SER A 884 -29.73 10.17 20.85
CA SER A 884 -29.42 11.55 20.42
C SER A 884 -29.43 11.77 18.89
N ALA A 885 -29.23 10.71 18.10
CA ALA A 885 -29.17 10.77 16.62
C ALA A 885 -30.43 10.21 15.91
N LEU A 886 -31.61 10.28 16.55
CA LEU A 886 -32.85 9.65 16.07
C LEU A 886 -33.97 10.64 15.78
N ASP A 887 -34.76 10.35 14.75
CA ASP A 887 -36.07 10.96 14.53
C ASP A 887 -37.06 10.56 15.63
N ALA A 888 -38.10 11.37 15.85
CA ALA A 888 -39.01 11.22 16.99
C ALA A 888 -39.83 9.90 16.99
N GLU A 889 -40.08 9.30 15.83
CA GLU A 889 -40.79 8.02 15.75
C GLU A 889 -39.84 6.86 16.11
N SER A 890 -38.67 6.80 15.46
CA SER A 890 -37.61 5.83 15.78
C SER A 890 -37.19 5.91 17.24
N GLU A 891 -37.04 7.13 17.78
CA GLU A 891 -36.72 7.40 19.18
C GLU A 891 -37.71 6.72 20.12
N ARG A 892 -39.02 6.91 19.91
CA ARG A 892 -40.05 6.33 20.79
C ARG A 892 -39.97 4.81 20.83
N ILE A 893 -39.76 4.18 19.67
CA ILE A 893 -39.64 2.72 19.53
C ILE A 893 -38.34 2.19 20.17
N VAL A 894 -37.25 2.96 20.09
CA VAL A 894 -35.95 2.65 20.71
C VAL A 894 -36.01 2.83 22.23
N GLN A 895 -36.61 3.91 22.73
CA GLN A 895 -36.76 4.16 24.16
C GLN A 895 -37.62 3.07 24.82
N GLU A 896 -38.74 2.67 24.19
CA GLU A 896 -39.56 1.55 24.68
C GLU A 896 -38.76 0.23 24.76
N ALA A 897 -37.86 -0.02 23.80
CA ALA A 897 -36.96 -1.17 23.86
C ALA A 897 -35.92 -1.05 24.98
N LEU A 898 -35.34 0.13 25.20
CA LEU A 898 -34.40 0.37 26.30
C LEU A 898 -35.07 0.21 27.67
N ASP A 899 -36.26 0.78 27.87
CA ASP A 899 -37.00 0.73 29.14
C ASP A 899 -37.27 -0.72 29.58
N ARG A 900 -37.63 -1.62 28.65
CA ARG A 900 -37.79 -3.06 28.92
C ARG A 900 -36.47 -3.73 29.33
N VAL A 901 -35.36 -3.32 28.74
CA VAL A 901 -34.03 -3.93 28.90
C VAL A 901 -33.32 -3.45 30.17
N MET A 902 -33.72 -2.29 30.72
CA MET A 902 -33.20 -1.72 31.96
C MET A 902 -33.77 -2.37 33.23
N VAL A 903 -34.91 -3.07 33.13
CA VAL A 903 -35.56 -3.72 34.28
C VAL A 903 -34.64 -4.78 34.90
N ASN A 904 -34.49 -4.75 36.23
CA ASN A 904 -33.64 -5.66 37.02
C ASN A 904 -32.14 -5.66 36.65
N ARG A 905 -31.62 -4.59 36.03
CA ARG A 905 -30.19 -4.44 35.71
C ARG A 905 -29.67 -3.11 36.24
N THR A 906 -28.43 -3.08 36.74
CA THR A 906 -27.78 -1.80 37.08
C THR A 906 -27.56 -1.04 35.78
N THR A 907 -28.13 0.14 35.63
CA THR A 907 -28.05 0.90 34.38
C THR A 907 -27.36 2.24 34.59
N VAL A 908 -26.34 2.52 33.78
CA VAL A 908 -25.69 3.84 33.69
C VAL A 908 -26.07 4.47 32.37
N VAL A 909 -26.70 5.65 32.41
CA VAL A 909 -27.21 6.34 31.22
C VAL A 909 -26.56 7.71 31.08
N VAL A 910 -25.82 7.93 30.00
CA VAL A 910 -25.49 9.29 29.54
C VAL A 910 -26.65 9.77 28.67
N ALA A 911 -27.47 10.67 29.20
CA ALA A 911 -28.67 11.17 28.52
C ALA A 911 -28.57 12.67 28.25
N HIS A 912 -28.93 13.05 27.02
CA HIS A 912 -29.13 14.45 26.59
C HIS A 912 -30.63 14.81 26.46
N ARG A 913 -31.52 13.84 26.69
CA ARG A 913 -32.98 14.01 26.56
C ARG A 913 -33.66 13.98 27.93
N LEU A 914 -34.49 14.98 28.18
CA LEU A 914 -35.14 15.19 29.48
C LEU A 914 -36.07 14.03 29.88
N THR A 915 -36.70 13.35 28.93
CA THR A 915 -37.54 12.16 29.14
C THR A 915 -36.76 11.04 29.81
N THR A 916 -35.62 10.64 29.24
CA THR A 916 -34.74 9.59 29.77
C THR A 916 -34.13 10.01 31.12
N ILE A 917 -33.80 11.29 31.31
CA ILE A 917 -33.26 11.81 32.59
C ILE A 917 -34.31 11.74 33.71
N LYS A 918 -35.57 12.14 33.43
CA LYS A 918 -36.65 12.12 34.43
C LYS A 918 -37.01 10.71 34.92
N GLY A 919 -36.81 9.69 34.10
CA GLY A 919 -37.08 8.29 34.44
C GLY A 919 -36.03 7.62 35.34
N ALA A 920 -34.89 8.26 35.61
CA ALA A 920 -33.82 7.67 36.40
C ALA A 920 -34.09 7.65 37.91
N ASP A 921 -33.63 6.62 38.62
CA ASP A 921 -33.73 6.52 40.07
C ASP A 921 -32.87 7.57 40.78
N VAL A 922 -31.69 7.84 40.22
CA VAL A 922 -30.69 8.81 40.68
C VAL A 922 -30.14 9.56 39.47
N ILE A 923 -29.95 10.86 39.61
CA ILE A 923 -29.31 11.74 38.62
C ILE A 923 -28.04 12.30 39.27
N ALA A 924 -26.91 12.19 38.58
CA ALA A 924 -25.63 12.73 39.00
C ALA A 924 -25.13 13.77 37.97
N VAL A 925 -24.92 15.00 38.44
CA VAL A 925 -24.56 16.14 37.60
C VAL A 925 -23.04 16.34 37.60
N VAL A 926 -22.42 16.11 36.45
CA VAL A 926 -20.97 16.22 36.26
C VAL A 926 -20.61 17.64 35.80
N LYS A 927 -19.85 18.37 36.61
CA LYS A 927 -19.35 19.72 36.30
C LYS A 927 -17.88 19.86 36.71
N ASN A 928 -17.05 20.40 35.82
CA ASN A 928 -15.61 20.65 36.07
C ASN A 928 -14.81 19.43 36.58
N GLY A 929 -15.23 18.22 36.25
CA GLY A 929 -14.55 16.97 36.62
C GLY A 929 -14.87 16.42 38.02
N VAL A 930 -15.98 16.86 38.63
CA VAL A 930 -16.54 16.33 39.90
C VAL A 930 -18.06 16.16 39.78
N ILE A 931 -18.67 15.40 40.68
CA ILE A 931 -20.13 15.40 40.87
C ILE A 931 -20.51 16.66 41.66
N ALA A 932 -21.30 17.54 41.06
CA ALA A 932 -21.74 18.79 41.69
C ALA A 932 -23.05 18.62 42.47
N GLU A 933 -23.96 17.80 41.95
CA GLU A 933 -25.29 17.53 42.52
C GLU A 933 -25.66 16.05 42.28
N GLU A 934 -26.29 15.41 43.26
CA GLU A 934 -26.77 14.03 43.18
C GLU A 934 -28.16 13.92 43.84
N GLY A 935 -29.11 13.27 43.17
CA GLY A 935 -30.45 13.07 43.73
C GLY A 935 -31.52 12.68 42.71
N ARG A 936 -32.79 12.69 43.13
CA ARG A 936 -33.95 12.49 42.24
C ARG A 936 -34.33 13.79 41.53
N HIS A 937 -35.00 13.68 40.37
CA HIS A 937 -35.45 14.81 39.57
C HIS A 937 -36.13 15.91 40.40
N ASP A 938 -37.15 15.55 41.18
CA ASP A 938 -37.93 16.51 41.97
C ASP A 938 -37.10 17.15 43.09
N ALA A 939 -36.13 16.44 43.65
CA ALA A 939 -35.24 16.97 44.67
C ALA A 939 -34.25 17.99 44.08
N LEU A 940 -33.65 17.67 42.93
CA LEU A 940 -32.70 18.54 42.23
C LEU A 940 -33.35 19.80 41.64
N MET A 941 -34.60 19.70 41.16
CA MET A 941 -35.36 20.87 40.67
C MET A 941 -35.71 21.87 41.78
N ASN A 942 -35.76 21.44 43.04
CA ASN A 942 -36.07 22.30 44.19
C ASN A 942 -34.84 23.02 44.78
N ILE A 943 -33.63 22.75 44.28
CA ILE A 943 -32.41 23.43 44.69
C ILE A 943 -32.39 24.83 44.06
N LYS A 944 -32.42 25.88 44.89
CA LYS A 944 -32.27 27.28 44.44
C LYS A 944 -30.89 27.46 43.80
N ASP A 945 -30.88 28.06 42.61
CA ASP A 945 -29.69 28.26 41.77
C ASP A 945 -28.93 26.96 41.43
N GLY A 946 -29.63 25.82 41.44
CA GLY A 946 -29.07 24.50 41.14
C GLY A 946 -28.59 24.34 39.69
N VAL A 947 -27.47 23.64 39.52
CA VAL A 947 -26.86 23.32 38.22
C VAL A 947 -27.81 22.45 37.40
N TYR A 948 -28.47 21.46 38.01
CA TYR A 948 -29.46 20.63 37.34
C TYR A 948 -30.65 21.44 36.83
N ALA A 949 -31.27 22.24 37.69
CA ALA A 949 -32.39 23.09 37.34
C ALA A 949 -32.06 24.05 36.19
N SER A 950 -30.84 24.62 36.21
CA SER A 950 -30.32 25.47 35.13
C SER A 950 -30.18 24.71 33.80
N LEU A 951 -29.64 23.48 33.81
CA LEU A 951 -29.52 22.64 32.61
C LEU A 951 -30.90 22.22 32.06
N VAL A 952 -31.87 21.93 32.93
CA VAL A 952 -33.25 21.60 32.51
C VAL A 952 -33.94 22.83 31.89
N ALA A 953 -33.76 24.03 32.46
CA ALA A 953 -34.31 25.27 31.91
C ALA A 953 -33.72 25.61 30.53
N LEU A 954 -32.40 25.39 30.35
CA LEU A 954 -31.73 25.50 29.04
C LEU A 954 -32.30 24.50 28.04
N HIS A 955 -32.49 23.23 28.42
CA HIS A 955 -33.13 22.24 27.54
C HIS A 955 -34.56 22.60 27.13
N MET A 956 -35.34 23.20 28.03
CA MET A 956 -36.71 23.65 27.74
C MET A 956 -36.79 24.95 26.92
N THR A 957 -35.67 25.64 26.70
CA THR A 957 -35.60 26.84 25.84
C THR A 957 -34.88 26.59 24.51
N SER A 958 -34.26 25.42 24.35
CA SER A 958 -33.59 24.96 23.11
C SER A 958 -34.38 23.92 22.30
N ALA A 959 -35.52 23.46 22.81
CA ALA A 959 -36.47 22.54 22.18
C ALA A 959 -37.78 23.28 21.85
#